data_AF-A0A8H7WZ61-F1
#
_entry.id   AF-A0A8H7WZ61-F1
#
_cell.length_a   1.000
_cell.length_b   1.000
_cell.length_c   1.000
_cell.angle_alpha   90.00
_cell.angle_beta   90.00
_cell.angle_gamma   90.00
#
_symmetry.space_group_name_H-M   'P 1'
#
loop_
_entity.id
_entity.type
_entity.pdbx_description
1 polymer ?
#
loop_
_entity_poly.entity_id
_entity_poly.type
_entity_poly.pdbx_seq_one_letter_code
_entity_poly.pdbx_strand_id
1 'polypeptide(L)'
;MGNKNTIQVAHLGGIDAGCQMRHQYDATKPTLILVNSMTTTSDLYEKQFSDKALTDKMNVIAIELLGHGLTRTKSEHFTYWDTAIMNLQVMEALGISKAFVLGTSQGGWITVRMALLAPDKIEGIIPLGTSMDCESERSRKLGCWDGPSGLNPAIESWTSIQATPDFTPSDEYCTFLVDSGLGTDCDPAVREYWTKTLKANYQGDDGRKRIRMAAINLSERDGLHGRLPDVKCPVLWMHGTKDVVYSVRNAQEEIKLLTNSKEAQLVTVDGGQHFLSASNPAVGEDRDLTTTPPRAALHGRSKADHAAQQQVTPDNVSTKSGNGGVGSGGGDTTSTSPASELEDAAPSTTTTTSQTQTSTHLLQEKDQQIATLTRELSIMETEFSSELTTLSHKLTNESETAQFWQQKHSLLNQTFLKTDTDLRLLKQEIAGFAEAREERDRDIKTRISSLVLDRDAFREAYNEAMGEVRGKEVLVRSLQGQVRGLKSWVSSSSKVGEQVSDEVFGEEMRRLGNGLQNWVITHFRRVRIDPSKAPESTLTALEQLVPTYDSLASNSKIHLIQSLVSRLLVTHVFSAYFVGLAPEQANELANVEKNLSGFGSTESMNQWRSTTLSILQKESSKLTSQTTNITSTIITNVNSIMDSIGDIAATEARDQALRSIISSAIELSRQLRVQKAVFSIVMPSIVDYQKTMFDVSSMEDIGGEDEDTLSEREIRCVTFPGIVKAGDENGERSHLRNMVAKIRVLCAPD
;
A
#
# COMPACT_ATOMS: atom_id res chain seq x y z
N MET A 1 -28.42 -15.53 -12.52
CA MET A 1 -27.03 -15.31 -12.08
C MET A 1 -26.15 -15.49 -13.30
N GLY A 2 -25.75 -14.40 -13.95
CA GLY A 2 -25.12 -14.44 -15.27
C GLY A 2 -23.62 -14.73 -15.22
N ASN A 3 -23.11 -15.36 -16.28
CA ASN A 3 -21.75 -15.86 -16.51
C ASN A 3 -20.63 -15.01 -15.88
N LYS A 4 -20.31 -15.29 -14.62
CA LYS A 4 -19.06 -14.87 -13.99
C LYS A 4 -18.10 -16.04 -14.06
N ASN A 5 -16.95 -15.84 -14.67
CA ASN A 5 -15.90 -16.85 -14.81
C ASN A 5 -14.55 -16.23 -14.42
N THR A 6 -13.53 -17.06 -14.27
CA THR A 6 -12.16 -16.59 -14.11
C THR A 6 -11.35 -16.82 -15.39
N ILE A 7 -10.42 -15.92 -15.67
CA ILE A 7 -9.50 -15.98 -16.81
C ILE A 7 -8.08 -16.02 -16.25
N GLN A 8 -7.33 -17.05 -16.64
CA GLN A 8 -5.95 -17.24 -16.22
C GLN A 8 -5.03 -16.26 -16.95
N VAL A 9 -4.24 -15.49 -16.22
CA VAL A 9 -3.21 -14.62 -16.78
C VAL A 9 -1.89 -14.76 -16.03
N ALA A 10 -0.78 -14.47 -16.72
CA ALA A 10 0.57 -14.80 -16.23
C ALA A 10 1.16 -13.79 -15.23
N HIS A 11 0.62 -12.57 -15.18
CA HIS A 11 1.14 -11.50 -14.29
C HIS A 11 1.20 -11.97 -12.83
N LEU A 12 2.18 -11.49 -12.06
CA LEU A 12 2.46 -11.89 -10.67
C LEU A 12 2.59 -13.40 -10.43
N GLY A 13 3.07 -14.16 -11.44
CA GLY A 13 3.25 -15.60 -11.33
C GLY A 13 1.96 -16.42 -11.41
N GLY A 14 0.88 -15.81 -11.90
CA GLY A 14 -0.43 -16.43 -12.09
C GLY A 14 -1.53 -15.68 -11.33
N ILE A 15 -2.56 -15.25 -12.07
CA ILE A 15 -3.76 -14.62 -11.53
C ILE A 15 -4.99 -15.27 -12.17
N ASP A 16 -5.97 -15.61 -11.33
CA ASP A 16 -7.31 -16.00 -11.73
C ASP A 16 -8.16 -14.73 -11.78
N ALA A 17 -8.23 -14.05 -12.93
CA ALA A 17 -8.92 -12.78 -13.05
C ALA A 17 -10.44 -12.98 -13.19
N GLY A 18 -11.23 -12.45 -12.26
CA GLY A 18 -12.68 -12.46 -12.30
C GLY A 18 -13.19 -11.62 -13.47
N CYS A 19 -14.06 -12.20 -14.29
CA CYS A 19 -14.65 -11.55 -15.45
C CYS A 19 -16.14 -11.88 -15.55
N GLN A 20 -16.95 -10.87 -15.85
CA GLN A 20 -18.37 -11.02 -16.09
C GLN A 20 -18.74 -10.51 -17.48
N MET A 21 -19.43 -11.38 -18.23
CA MET A 21 -19.96 -11.06 -19.55
C MET A 21 -21.37 -11.65 -19.66
N ARG A 22 -22.40 -10.80 -19.65
CA ARG A 22 -23.81 -11.24 -19.63
C ARG A 22 -24.35 -11.68 -20.99
N HIS A 23 -23.82 -11.12 -22.07
CA HIS A 23 -24.23 -11.39 -23.44
C HIS A 23 -23.12 -12.12 -24.19
N GLN A 24 -23.46 -12.86 -25.25
CA GLN A 24 -22.44 -13.50 -26.08
C GLN A 24 -21.59 -12.43 -26.78
N TYR A 25 -20.28 -12.64 -26.81
CA TYR A 25 -19.34 -11.75 -27.49
C TYR A 25 -19.60 -11.72 -29.01
N ASP A 26 -19.69 -10.52 -29.57
CA ASP A 26 -19.85 -10.26 -31.00
C ASP A 26 -18.66 -9.45 -31.52
N ALA A 27 -17.76 -10.10 -32.26
CA ALA A 27 -16.55 -9.49 -32.79
C ALA A 27 -16.80 -8.31 -33.76
N THR A 28 -18.04 -8.11 -34.23
CA THR A 28 -18.39 -6.96 -35.09
C THR A 28 -18.65 -5.67 -34.30
N LYS A 29 -18.85 -5.78 -32.98
CA LYS A 29 -19.13 -4.65 -32.10
C LYS A 29 -17.85 -4.17 -31.39
N PRO A 30 -17.71 -2.86 -31.14
CA PRO A 30 -16.67 -2.36 -30.26
C PRO A 30 -16.86 -2.91 -28.83
N THR A 31 -15.78 -2.96 -28.06
CA THR A 31 -15.80 -3.50 -26.70
C THR A 31 -15.66 -2.40 -25.66
N LEU A 32 -16.49 -2.45 -24.63
CA LEU A 32 -16.43 -1.62 -23.43
C LEU A 32 -16.07 -2.50 -22.22
N ILE A 33 -14.93 -2.20 -21.62
CA ILE A 33 -14.44 -2.85 -20.40
C ILE A 33 -14.84 -2.00 -19.20
N LEU A 34 -15.44 -2.64 -18.21
CA LEU A 34 -15.90 -2.02 -16.96
C LEU A 34 -15.00 -2.45 -15.80
N VAL A 35 -14.50 -1.49 -15.03
CA VAL A 35 -13.55 -1.70 -13.92
C VAL A 35 -14.15 -1.15 -12.62
N ASN A 36 -14.51 -2.05 -11.70
CA ASN A 36 -15.31 -1.72 -10.52
C ASN A 36 -14.57 -0.91 -9.42
N SER A 37 -15.34 -0.34 -8.48
CA SER A 37 -14.85 0.42 -7.34
C SER A 37 -14.29 -0.46 -6.22
N MET A 38 -13.62 0.16 -5.24
CA MET A 38 -13.15 -0.50 -4.03
C MET A 38 -14.25 -1.29 -3.34
N THR A 39 -13.92 -2.51 -2.90
CA THR A 39 -14.78 -3.44 -2.14
C THR A 39 -16.11 -3.83 -2.80
N THR A 40 -16.30 -3.46 -4.07
CA THR A 40 -17.44 -3.89 -4.89
C THR A 40 -17.07 -5.09 -5.78
N THR A 41 -18.04 -5.53 -6.57
CA THR A 41 -17.88 -6.58 -7.58
C THR A 41 -18.36 -6.07 -8.95
N SER A 42 -18.24 -6.90 -9.97
CA SER A 42 -18.84 -6.69 -11.29
C SER A 42 -20.35 -6.39 -11.27
N ASP A 43 -21.07 -6.75 -10.18
CA ASP A 43 -22.50 -6.45 -10.03
C ASP A 43 -22.80 -4.95 -9.90
N LEU A 44 -21.77 -4.12 -9.65
CA LEU A 44 -21.88 -2.65 -9.70
C LEU A 44 -22.44 -2.15 -11.03
N TYR A 45 -22.28 -2.95 -12.10
CA TYR A 45 -22.68 -2.63 -13.46
C TYR A 45 -23.93 -3.38 -13.95
N GLU A 46 -24.75 -3.95 -13.06
CA GLU A 46 -25.95 -4.71 -13.46
C GLU A 46 -26.89 -3.91 -14.36
N LYS A 47 -27.00 -2.59 -14.12
CA LYS A 47 -27.82 -1.69 -14.93
C LYS A 47 -27.27 -1.55 -16.35
N GLN A 48 -25.95 -1.40 -16.50
CA GLN A 48 -25.28 -1.32 -17.80
C GLN A 48 -25.37 -2.65 -18.57
N PHE A 49 -25.27 -3.78 -17.88
CA PHE A 49 -25.48 -5.09 -18.50
C PHE A 49 -26.92 -5.31 -19.00
N SER A 50 -27.89 -4.67 -18.34
CA SER A 50 -29.32 -4.77 -18.66
C SER A 50 -29.78 -3.74 -19.69
N ASP A 51 -28.97 -2.73 -19.98
CA ASP A 51 -29.27 -1.68 -20.94
C ASP A 51 -29.12 -2.21 -22.39
N LYS A 52 -30.25 -2.32 -23.08
CA LYS A 52 -30.31 -2.74 -24.49
C LYS A 52 -29.71 -1.72 -25.44
N ALA A 53 -29.89 -0.43 -25.19
CA ALA A 53 -29.33 0.60 -26.06
C ALA A 53 -27.79 0.56 -26.09
N LEU A 54 -27.18 0.22 -24.94
CA LEU A 54 -25.74 -0.02 -24.83
C LEU A 54 -25.33 -1.38 -25.41
N THR A 55 -25.96 -2.47 -24.98
CA THR A 55 -25.55 -3.85 -25.35
C THR A 55 -25.85 -4.23 -26.80
N ASP A 56 -26.80 -3.55 -27.45
CA ASP A 56 -27.02 -3.69 -28.88
C ASP A 56 -25.89 -3.03 -29.69
N LYS A 57 -25.20 -2.04 -29.14
CA LYS A 57 -24.10 -1.29 -29.81
C LYS A 57 -22.70 -1.78 -29.45
N MET A 58 -22.49 -2.30 -28.24
CA MET A 58 -21.16 -2.67 -27.73
C MET A 58 -21.16 -4.02 -27.02
N ASN A 59 -20.02 -4.71 -27.07
CA ASN A 59 -19.73 -5.77 -26.10
C ASN A 59 -19.44 -5.15 -24.75
N VAL A 60 -20.14 -5.57 -23.70
CA VAL A 60 -19.94 -5.05 -22.33
C VAL A 60 -19.36 -6.15 -21.46
N ILE A 61 -18.16 -5.91 -20.92
CA ILE A 61 -17.39 -6.90 -20.15
C ILE A 61 -16.88 -6.22 -18.88
N ALA A 62 -17.14 -6.78 -17.70
CA ALA A 62 -16.53 -6.32 -16.46
C ALA A 62 -15.33 -7.19 -16.10
N ILE A 63 -14.24 -6.56 -15.67
CA ILE A 63 -13.07 -7.23 -15.12
C ILE A 63 -12.91 -6.79 -13.67
N GLU A 64 -12.89 -7.77 -12.76
CA GLU A 64 -12.79 -7.52 -11.32
C GLU A 64 -11.33 -7.33 -10.91
N LEU A 65 -11.07 -6.31 -10.08
CA LEU A 65 -9.72 -5.89 -9.72
C LEU A 65 -9.04 -6.90 -8.80
N LEU A 66 -7.71 -6.82 -8.68
CA LEU A 66 -6.97 -7.61 -7.69
C LEU A 66 -7.55 -7.40 -6.28
N GLY A 67 -7.78 -8.50 -5.57
CA GLY A 67 -8.40 -8.50 -4.23
C GLY A 67 -9.92 -8.42 -4.22
N HIS A 68 -10.60 -8.28 -5.37
CA HIS A 68 -12.04 -8.06 -5.47
C HIS A 68 -12.75 -9.21 -6.18
N GLY A 69 -14.04 -9.40 -5.87
CA GLY A 69 -14.89 -10.41 -6.51
C GLY A 69 -14.26 -11.80 -6.59
N LEU A 70 -14.21 -12.38 -7.78
CA LEU A 70 -13.59 -13.68 -8.06
C LEU A 70 -12.08 -13.61 -8.31
N THR A 71 -11.48 -12.41 -8.38
CA THR A 71 -10.07 -12.27 -8.73
C THR A 71 -9.15 -12.76 -7.62
N ARG A 72 -8.26 -13.71 -7.92
CA ARG A 72 -7.31 -14.30 -6.95
C ARG A 72 -5.89 -14.34 -7.49
N THR A 73 -4.91 -14.12 -6.61
CA THR A 73 -3.48 -14.21 -6.92
C THR A 73 -2.72 -14.80 -5.73
N LYS A 74 -1.57 -15.41 -5.98
CA LYS A 74 -0.65 -15.86 -4.92
C LYS A 74 0.18 -14.71 -4.34
N SER A 75 0.28 -13.58 -5.04
CA SER A 75 1.01 -12.42 -4.54
C SER A 75 0.22 -11.72 -3.44
N GLU A 76 0.80 -11.59 -2.26
CA GLU A 76 0.16 -10.86 -1.16
C GLU A 76 0.17 -9.34 -1.39
N HIS A 77 1.13 -8.84 -2.19
CA HIS A 77 1.29 -7.43 -2.50
C HIS A 77 1.06 -7.16 -3.99
N PHE A 78 0.35 -6.09 -4.28
CA PHE A 78 0.06 -5.61 -5.63
C PHE A 78 -0.36 -4.15 -5.58
N THR A 79 -0.30 -3.46 -6.71
CA THR A 79 -0.69 -2.06 -6.90
C THR A 79 -1.76 -1.91 -8.00
N TYR A 80 -2.23 -0.69 -8.21
CA TYR A 80 -3.10 -0.39 -9.36
C TYR A 80 -2.44 -0.58 -10.72
N TRP A 81 -1.11 -0.51 -10.80
CA TRP A 81 -0.36 -0.86 -12.02
C TRP A 81 -0.49 -2.34 -12.34
N ASP A 82 -0.45 -3.21 -11.33
CA ASP A 82 -0.61 -4.65 -11.51
C ASP A 82 -2.02 -5.01 -12.00
N THR A 83 -3.03 -4.33 -11.48
CA THR A 83 -4.41 -4.50 -11.96
C THR A 83 -4.56 -4.03 -13.41
N ALA A 84 -3.92 -2.92 -13.80
CA ALA A 84 -3.95 -2.46 -15.19
C ALA A 84 -3.27 -3.46 -16.15
N ILE A 85 -2.11 -4.01 -15.77
CA ILE A 85 -1.41 -5.06 -16.55
C ILE A 85 -2.28 -6.31 -16.66
N MET A 86 -2.85 -6.77 -15.54
CA MET A 86 -3.78 -7.90 -15.51
C MET A 86 -4.95 -7.69 -16.46
N ASN A 87 -5.61 -6.52 -16.43
CA ASN A 87 -6.73 -6.22 -17.33
C ASN A 87 -6.32 -6.28 -18.81
N LEU A 88 -5.13 -5.78 -19.17
CA LEU A 88 -4.61 -5.86 -20.53
C LEU A 88 -4.30 -7.30 -20.96
N GLN A 89 -3.83 -8.15 -20.03
CA GLN A 89 -3.65 -9.58 -20.30
C GLN A 89 -4.98 -10.33 -20.43
N VAL A 90 -6.00 -9.94 -19.67
CA VAL A 90 -7.36 -10.48 -19.83
C VAL A 90 -7.91 -10.14 -21.20
N MET A 91 -7.71 -8.90 -21.69
CA MET A 91 -8.09 -8.52 -23.06
C MET A 91 -7.43 -9.44 -24.10
N GLU A 92 -6.12 -9.68 -23.94
CA GLU A 92 -5.37 -10.56 -24.85
C GLU A 92 -5.88 -12.00 -24.80
N ALA A 93 -6.12 -12.55 -23.61
CA ALA A 93 -6.67 -13.89 -23.43
C ALA A 93 -8.06 -14.06 -24.03
N LEU A 94 -8.87 -12.99 -24.07
CA LEU A 94 -10.19 -12.95 -24.70
C LEU A 94 -10.13 -12.63 -26.21
N GLY A 95 -8.94 -12.36 -26.77
CA GLY A 95 -8.80 -11.96 -28.17
C GLY A 95 -9.30 -10.54 -28.49
N ILE A 96 -9.44 -9.69 -27.47
CA ILE A 96 -9.89 -8.30 -27.60
C ILE A 96 -8.67 -7.42 -27.93
N SER A 97 -8.53 -7.03 -29.20
CA SER A 97 -7.41 -6.22 -29.65
C SER A 97 -7.51 -4.75 -29.24
N LYS A 98 -8.74 -4.23 -29.15
CA LYS A 98 -9.04 -2.83 -28.86
C LYS A 98 -10.31 -2.69 -28.02
N ALA A 99 -10.31 -1.75 -27.08
CA ALA A 99 -11.47 -1.49 -26.23
C ALA A 99 -11.54 -0.03 -25.74
N PHE A 100 -12.75 0.40 -25.43
CA PHE A 100 -13.00 1.52 -24.51
C PHE A 100 -12.99 0.99 -23.07
N VAL A 101 -12.54 1.81 -22.12
CA VAL A 101 -12.47 1.41 -20.71
C VAL A 101 -13.18 2.43 -19.84
N LEU A 102 -14.15 1.98 -19.06
CA LEU A 102 -14.86 2.77 -18.07
C LEU A 102 -14.54 2.23 -16.68
N GLY A 103 -14.28 3.13 -15.74
CA GLY A 103 -14.02 2.71 -14.37
C GLY A 103 -14.48 3.73 -13.35
N THR A 104 -14.90 3.24 -12.19
CA THR A 104 -15.45 4.05 -11.10
C THR A 104 -14.48 4.10 -9.93
N SER A 105 -14.27 5.27 -9.34
CA SER A 105 -13.34 5.45 -8.22
C SER A 105 -11.93 4.93 -8.58
N GLN A 106 -11.36 4.01 -7.80
CA GLN A 106 -10.11 3.33 -8.15
C GLN A 106 -10.13 2.67 -9.55
N GLY A 107 -11.29 2.26 -10.05
CA GLY A 107 -11.42 1.76 -11.41
C GLY A 107 -11.11 2.84 -12.45
N GLY A 108 -11.54 4.08 -12.21
CA GLY A 108 -11.21 5.24 -13.04
C GLY A 108 -9.71 5.49 -13.09
N TRP A 109 -9.06 5.39 -11.93
CA TRP A 109 -7.61 5.45 -11.75
C TRP A 109 -6.85 4.37 -12.57
N ILE A 110 -7.41 3.17 -12.64
CA ILE A 110 -6.85 2.05 -13.40
C ILE A 110 -7.05 2.23 -14.91
N THR A 111 -8.18 2.79 -15.35
CA THR A 111 -8.41 3.01 -16.80
C THR A 111 -7.32 3.88 -17.43
N VAL A 112 -6.89 4.92 -16.72
CA VAL A 112 -5.80 5.80 -17.16
C VAL A 112 -4.48 5.03 -17.25
N ARG A 113 -4.20 4.14 -16.29
CA ARG A 113 -3.00 3.27 -16.36
C ARG A 113 -3.06 2.32 -17.54
N MET A 114 -4.21 1.76 -17.86
CA MET A 114 -4.37 0.93 -19.06
C MET A 114 -4.07 1.74 -20.32
N ALA A 115 -4.55 2.98 -20.42
CA ALA A 115 -4.27 3.86 -21.55
C ALA A 115 -2.77 4.25 -21.64
N LEU A 116 -2.10 4.44 -20.51
CA LEU A 116 -0.67 4.74 -20.45
C LEU A 116 0.19 3.52 -20.83
N LEU A 117 -0.19 2.32 -20.40
CA LEU A 117 0.55 1.07 -20.66
C LEU A 117 0.36 0.55 -22.08
N ALA A 118 -0.82 0.73 -22.66
CA ALA A 118 -1.16 0.20 -23.98
C ALA A 118 -1.98 1.22 -24.81
N PRO A 119 -1.38 2.37 -25.19
CA PRO A 119 -2.08 3.42 -25.93
C PRO A 119 -2.64 2.96 -27.28
N ASP A 120 -2.08 1.90 -27.88
CA ASP A 120 -2.57 1.32 -29.14
C ASP A 120 -3.77 0.37 -28.96
N LYS A 121 -3.98 -0.14 -27.74
CA LYS A 121 -5.10 -1.05 -27.41
C LYS A 121 -6.30 -0.30 -26.82
N ILE A 122 -6.07 0.85 -26.18
CA ILE A 122 -7.14 1.61 -25.53
C ILE A 122 -7.64 2.73 -26.45
N GLU A 123 -8.89 2.60 -26.92
CA GLU A 123 -9.48 3.54 -27.88
C GLU A 123 -10.03 4.81 -27.24
N GLY A 124 -10.39 4.74 -25.96
CA GLY A 124 -10.88 5.86 -25.16
C GLY A 124 -11.15 5.42 -23.72
N ILE A 125 -11.11 6.37 -22.80
CA ILE A 125 -11.34 6.11 -21.37
C ILE A 125 -12.46 6.96 -20.81
N ILE A 126 -13.19 6.38 -19.85
CA ILE A 126 -14.31 7.01 -19.16
C ILE A 126 -14.12 6.89 -17.64
N PRO A 127 -13.31 7.78 -17.03
CA PRO A 127 -13.15 7.83 -15.58
C PRO A 127 -14.42 8.39 -14.91
N LEU A 128 -14.91 7.71 -13.88
CA LEU A 128 -16.09 8.11 -13.11
C LEU A 128 -15.73 8.34 -11.64
N GLY A 129 -16.09 9.50 -11.08
CA GLY A 129 -16.00 9.76 -9.63
C GLY A 129 -14.63 9.40 -9.04
N THR A 130 -13.55 9.89 -9.65
CA THR A 130 -12.16 9.54 -9.31
C THR A 130 -11.31 10.80 -9.13
N SER A 131 -10.07 10.63 -8.68
CA SER A 131 -8.98 11.61 -8.75
C SER A 131 -7.96 11.19 -9.83
N MET A 132 -6.96 12.04 -10.14
CA MET A 132 -5.69 11.72 -10.80
C MET A 132 -4.45 12.10 -9.96
N ASP A 133 -4.67 12.49 -8.70
CA ASP A 133 -3.66 12.71 -7.65
C ASP A 133 -3.53 11.57 -6.63
N CYS A 134 -2.42 11.52 -5.90
CA CYS A 134 -2.35 10.73 -4.66
C CYS A 134 -3.35 11.29 -3.63
N GLU A 135 -3.49 10.66 -2.44
CA GLU A 135 -4.25 11.27 -1.34
C GLU A 135 -3.46 12.45 -0.74
N SER A 136 -3.48 13.58 -1.44
CA SER A 136 -2.67 14.76 -1.18
C SER A 136 -3.43 15.85 -0.43
N GLU A 137 -2.70 16.74 0.25
CA GLU A 137 -3.28 17.95 0.83
C GLU A 137 -3.96 18.83 -0.24
N ARG A 138 -3.45 18.80 -1.49
CA ARG A 138 -4.05 19.50 -2.63
C ARG A 138 -5.45 18.96 -2.93
N SER A 139 -5.63 17.65 -3.04
CA SER A 139 -6.97 17.08 -3.30
C SER A 139 -7.93 17.36 -2.14
N ARG A 140 -7.45 17.30 -0.89
CA ARG A 140 -8.25 17.66 0.30
C ARG A 140 -8.71 19.13 0.28
N LYS A 141 -7.82 20.07 -0.03
CA LYS A 141 -8.16 21.51 -0.22
C LYS A 141 -9.19 21.74 -1.33
N LEU A 142 -9.26 20.84 -2.30
CA LEU A 142 -10.27 20.88 -3.37
C LEU A 142 -11.59 20.21 -2.98
N GLY A 143 -11.72 19.70 -1.76
CA GLY A 143 -12.93 19.08 -1.21
C GLY A 143 -13.03 17.57 -1.43
N CYS A 144 -11.92 16.90 -1.74
CA CYS A 144 -11.86 15.44 -1.66
C CYS A 144 -11.71 15.00 -0.19
N TRP A 145 -12.12 13.77 0.10
CA TRP A 145 -11.98 13.14 1.40
C TRP A 145 -10.53 12.97 1.85
N ASP A 146 -10.35 12.69 3.14
CA ASP A 146 -9.06 12.28 3.71
C ASP A 146 -8.94 10.76 3.77
N GLY A 147 -8.55 10.16 2.64
CA GLY A 147 -8.45 8.70 2.50
C GLY A 147 -7.58 8.00 3.56
N PRO A 148 -6.36 8.49 3.87
CA PRO A 148 -5.52 7.89 4.90
C PRO A 148 -6.18 7.87 6.27
N SER A 149 -6.74 8.99 6.73
CA SER A 149 -7.45 9.04 8.01
C SER A 149 -8.69 8.13 8.04
N GLY A 150 -9.38 7.98 6.91
CA GLY A 150 -10.53 7.09 6.78
C GLY A 150 -10.20 5.59 6.76
N LEU A 151 -9.01 5.21 6.26
CA LEU A 151 -8.64 3.80 6.02
C LEU A 151 -7.60 3.24 6.99
N ASN A 152 -6.70 4.07 7.51
CA ASN A 152 -5.60 3.61 8.37
C ASN A 152 -6.07 2.85 9.62
N PRO A 153 -7.14 3.25 10.33
CA PRO A 153 -7.65 2.47 11.47
C PRO A 153 -8.07 1.05 11.06
N ALA A 154 -8.70 0.90 9.90
CA ALA A 154 -9.07 -0.41 9.38
C ALA A 154 -7.82 -1.22 8.99
N ILE A 155 -6.85 -0.61 8.30
CA ILE A 155 -5.57 -1.23 7.93
C ILE A 155 -4.83 -1.75 9.16
N GLU A 156 -4.73 -0.95 10.22
CA GLU A 156 -4.10 -1.31 11.49
C GLU A 156 -4.85 -2.48 12.14
N SER A 157 -6.17 -2.39 12.26
CA SER A 157 -7.00 -3.44 12.86
C SER A 157 -6.89 -4.78 12.12
N TRP A 158 -6.70 -4.74 10.79
CA TRP A 158 -6.53 -5.92 9.97
C TRP A 158 -5.08 -6.37 9.86
N THR A 159 -4.12 -5.65 10.46
CA THR A 159 -2.71 -6.05 10.49
C THR A 159 -2.48 -7.04 11.63
N SER A 160 -2.50 -8.32 11.30
CA SER A 160 -2.31 -9.40 12.27
C SER A 160 -1.52 -10.57 11.67
N ILE A 161 -0.63 -11.12 12.48
CA ILE A 161 0.13 -12.36 12.21
C ILE A 161 -0.64 -13.61 12.66
N GLN A 162 -1.70 -13.45 13.45
CA GLN A 162 -2.54 -14.53 13.92
C GLN A 162 -3.54 -14.95 12.83
N ALA A 163 -3.92 -16.21 12.87
CA ALA A 163 -5.06 -16.70 12.10
C ALA A 163 -6.36 -16.07 12.65
N THR A 164 -7.22 -15.69 11.74
CA THR A 164 -8.49 -14.99 11.85
C THR A 164 -9.56 -15.71 10.99
N PRO A 165 -9.81 -17.02 11.20
CA PRO A 165 -10.72 -17.81 10.36
C PRO A 165 -12.16 -17.27 10.36
N ASP A 166 -12.56 -16.60 11.44
CA ASP A 166 -13.89 -16.00 11.60
C ASP A 166 -13.95 -14.52 11.19
N PHE A 167 -12.91 -14.00 10.53
CA PHE A 167 -12.90 -12.60 10.09
C PHE A 167 -14.09 -12.31 9.16
N THR A 168 -14.76 -11.20 9.45
CA THR A 168 -15.70 -10.53 8.55
C THR A 168 -15.53 -9.02 8.73
N PRO A 169 -15.71 -8.22 7.68
CA PRO A 169 -15.78 -6.77 7.79
C PRO A 169 -16.90 -6.37 8.77
N SER A 170 -16.67 -5.31 9.53
CA SER A 170 -17.63 -4.81 10.51
C SER A 170 -18.81 -4.14 9.82
N ASP A 171 -19.94 -4.02 10.54
CA ASP A 171 -21.12 -3.34 10.02
C ASP A 171 -20.87 -1.84 9.80
N GLU A 172 -20.05 -1.22 10.63
CA GLU A 172 -19.63 0.18 10.47
C GLU A 172 -18.86 0.36 9.17
N TYR A 173 -17.92 -0.54 8.86
CA TYR A 173 -17.14 -0.48 7.62
C TYR A 173 -18.03 -0.71 6.38
N CYS A 174 -18.98 -1.65 6.46
CA CYS A 174 -19.96 -1.87 5.39
C CYS A 174 -20.83 -0.62 5.17
N THR A 175 -21.31 -0.02 6.26
CA THR A 175 -22.15 1.19 6.22
C THR A 175 -21.40 2.36 5.62
N PHE A 176 -20.17 2.59 6.07
CA PHE A 176 -19.28 3.63 5.53
C PHE A 176 -19.17 3.54 4.00
N LEU A 177 -18.86 2.36 3.47
CA LEU A 177 -18.70 2.19 2.02
C LEU A 177 -20.00 2.35 1.23
N VAL A 178 -21.13 1.86 1.74
CA VAL A 178 -22.42 2.04 1.08
C VAL A 178 -22.82 3.52 1.09
N ASP A 179 -22.63 4.22 2.20
CA ASP A 179 -22.98 5.63 2.33
C ASP A 179 -22.10 6.51 1.44
N SER A 180 -20.79 6.28 1.44
CA SER A 180 -19.87 7.01 0.56
C SER A 180 -20.12 6.72 -0.92
N GLY A 181 -20.46 5.47 -1.26
CA GLY A 181 -20.67 5.01 -2.63
C GLY A 181 -22.02 5.40 -3.24
N LEU A 182 -23.11 5.05 -2.56
CA LEU A 182 -24.49 5.14 -3.06
C LEU A 182 -25.30 6.25 -2.39
N GLY A 183 -24.74 6.92 -1.39
CA GLY A 183 -25.41 7.94 -0.59
C GLY A 183 -26.13 7.35 0.63
N THR A 184 -26.32 8.19 1.65
CA THR A 184 -27.05 7.85 2.88
C THR A 184 -28.49 7.40 2.61
N ASP A 185 -29.09 7.97 1.57
CA ASP A 185 -30.50 7.78 1.20
C ASP A 185 -30.69 6.54 0.29
N CYS A 186 -29.67 5.68 0.21
CA CYS A 186 -29.68 4.44 -0.58
C CYS A 186 -30.84 3.52 -0.16
N ASP A 187 -31.49 2.89 -1.15
CA ASP A 187 -32.56 1.92 -0.95
C ASP A 187 -32.12 0.83 0.05
N PRO A 188 -32.89 0.55 1.12
CA PRO A 188 -32.54 -0.44 2.13
C PRO A 188 -32.20 -1.84 1.58
N ALA A 189 -32.89 -2.29 0.52
CA ALA A 189 -32.63 -3.58 -0.10
C ALA A 189 -31.28 -3.58 -0.86
N VAL A 190 -30.93 -2.45 -1.48
CA VAL A 190 -29.62 -2.27 -2.14
C VAL A 190 -28.51 -2.22 -1.10
N ARG A 191 -28.72 -1.53 0.03
CA ARG A 191 -27.79 -1.51 1.16
C ARG A 191 -27.57 -2.91 1.71
N GLU A 192 -28.64 -3.66 1.97
CA GLU A 192 -28.54 -5.04 2.47
C GLU A 192 -27.76 -5.93 1.49
N TYR A 193 -28.04 -5.81 0.19
CA TYR A 193 -27.32 -6.53 -0.86
C TYR A 193 -25.81 -6.26 -0.82
N TRP A 194 -25.41 -4.99 -0.77
CA TRP A 194 -23.99 -4.62 -0.77
C TRP A 194 -23.29 -4.98 0.53
N THR A 195 -23.92 -4.81 1.69
CA THR A 195 -23.39 -5.28 2.97
C THR A 195 -23.14 -6.79 2.95
N LYS A 196 -24.11 -7.57 2.48
CA LYS A 196 -23.96 -9.03 2.36
C LYS A 196 -22.86 -9.42 1.37
N THR A 197 -22.83 -8.76 0.22
CA THR A 197 -21.83 -9.02 -0.84
C THR A 197 -20.42 -8.72 -0.36
N LEU A 198 -20.23 -7.59 0.31
CA LEU A 198 -18.93 -7.19 0.86
C LEU A 198 -18.46 -8.19 1.91
N LYS A 199 -19.32 -8.54 2.88
CA LYS A 199 -18.96 -9.53 3.91
C LYS A 199 -18.66 -10.90 3.31
N ALA A 200 -19.43 -11.34 2.32
CA ALA A 200 -19.18 -12.60 1.63
C ALA A 200 -17.86 -12.61 0.86
N ASN A 201 -17.48 -11.48 0.25
CA ASN A 201 -16.24 -11.38 -0.52
C ASN A 201 -14.98 -11.39 0.36
N TYR A 202 -15.09 -11.00 1.63
CA TYR A 202 -13.95 -10.84 2.55
C TYR A 202 -14.11 -11.65 3.83
N GLN A 203 -14.24 -12.97 3.72
CA GLN A 203 -14.31 -13.88 4.88
C GLN A 203 -12.96 -14.52 5.21
N GLY A 204 -12.73 -14.74 6.50
CA GLY A 204 -11.57 -15.44 7.03
C GLY A 204 -10.23 -14.77 6.70
N ASP A 205 -9.14 -15.54 6.81
CA ASP A 205 -7.77 -15.04 6.67
C ASP A 205 -7.48 -14.43 5.30
N ASP A 206 -7.90 -15.12 4.26
CA ASP A 206 -7.74 -14.65 2.89
C ASP A 206 -8.52 -13.35 2.67
N GLY A 207 -9.77 -13.29 3.16
CA GLY A 207 -10.60 -12.10 3.11
C GLY A 207 -9.98 -10.90 3.82
N ARG A 208 -9.48 -11.09 5.04
CA ARG A 208 -8.79 -10.06 5.83
C ARG A 208 -7.56 -9.52 5.08
N LYS A 209 -6.71 -10.41 4.56
CA LYS A 209 -5.50 -10.01 3.83
C LYS A 209 -5.84 -9.21 2.57
N ARG A 210 -6.84 -9.65 1.80
CA ARG A 210 -7.27 -8.97 0.57
C ARG A 210 -7.89 -7.60 0.83
N ILE A 211 -8.81 -7.48 1.80
CA ILE A 211 -9.45 -6.19 2.09
C ILE A 211 -8.43 -5.18 2.64
N ARG A 212 -7.47 -5.66 3.46
CA ARG A 212 -6.35 -4.86 3.91
C ARG A 212 -5.48 -4.37 2.75
N MET A 213 -5.12 -5.24 1.82
CA MET A 213 -4.32 -4.85 0.66
C MET A 213 -5.06 -3.88 -0.26
N ALA A 214 -6.38 -4.04 -0.42
CA ALA A 214 -7.22 -3.07 -1.14
C ALA A 214 -7.21 -1.69 -0.46
N ALA A 215 -7.31 -1.64 0.87
CA ALA A 215 -7.28 -0.39 1.64
C ALA A 215 -5.90 0.29 1.59
N ILE A 216 -4.81 -0.46 1.72
CA ILE A 216 -3.44 0.05 1.57
C ILE A 216 -3.26 0.68 0.18
N ASN A 217 -3.71 -0.02 -0.87
CA ASN A 217 -3.61 0.51 -2.23
C ASN A 217 -4.33 1.83 -2.42
N LEU A 218 -5.48 2.04 -1.78
CA LEU A 218 -6.21 3.31 -1.88
C LEU A 218 -5.53 4.41 -1.06
N SER A 219 -5.13 4.08 0.18
CA SER A 219 -4.49 5.01 1.13
C SER A 219 -3.12 5.50 0.64
N GLU A 220 -2.29 4.60 0.10
CA GLU A 220 -0.90 4.86 -0.27
C GLU A 220 -0.69 5.00 -1.80
N ARG A 221 -1.75 5.24 -2.58
CA ARG A 221 -1.64 5.29 -4.05
C ARG A 221 -0.65 6.35 -4.53
N ASP A 222 0.07 6.04 -5.61
CA ASP A 222 0.86 7.04 -6.34
C ASP A 222 -0.05 8.03 -7.09
N GLY A 223 0.42 9.26 -7.33
CA GLY A 223 -0.24 10.25 -8.18
C GLY A 223 0.10 10.07 -9.66
N LEU A 224 -0.78 10.52 -10.56
CA LEU A 224 -0.59 10.41 -12.01
C LEU A 224 -0.31 11.74 -12.73
N HIS A 225 -0.34 12.90 -12.05
CA HIS A 225 -0.28 14.21 -12.72
C HIS A 225 0.85 14.36 -13.74
N GLY A 226 2.07 13.92 -13.40
CA GLY A 226 3.21 13.98 -14.31
C GLY A 226 3.12 13.08 -15.55
N ARG A 227 2.22 12.08 -15.53
CA ARG A 227 1.97 11.12 -16.62
C ARG A 227 0.72 11.45 -17.43
N LEU A 228 -0.17 12.32 -16.96
CA LEU A 228 -1.40 12.68 -17.68
C LEU A 228 -1.16 13.25 -19.09
N PRO A 229 -0.09 14.03 -19.35
CA PRO A 229 0.26 14.44 -20.72
C PRO A 229 0.57 13.28 -21.68
N ASP A 230 0.81 12.07 -21.18
CA ASP A 230 1.10 10.92 -22.04
C ASP A 230 -0.15 10.19 -22.53
N VAL A 231 -1.32 10.48 -21.94
CA VAL A 231 -2.61 9.94 -22.41
C VAL A 231 -2.94 10.52 -23.79
N LYS A 232 -3.12 9.66 -24.79
CA LYS A 232 -3.39 10.06 -26.19
C LYS A 232 -4.82 9.76 -26.66
N CYS A 233 -5.50 8.77 -26.08
CA CYS A 233 -6.88 8.45 -26.44
C CYS A 233 -7.86 9.52 -25.93
N PRO A 234 -9.07 9.66 -26.51
CA PRO A 234 -10.10 10.54 -25.98
C PRO A 234 -10.48 10.17 -24.54
N VAL A 235 -10.84 11.18 -23.75
CA VAL A 235 -11.21 11.08 -22.34
C VAL A 235 -12.57 11.72 -22.12
N LEU A 236 -13.54 10.93 -21.67
CA LEU A 236 -14.83 11.42 -21.17
C LEU A 236 -14.87 11.21 -19.66
N TRP A 237 -14.53 12.22 -18.89
CA TRP A 237 -14.60 12.17 -17.43
C TRP A 237 -16.01 12.54 -16.99
N MET A 238 -16.68 11.67 -16.22
CA MET A 238 -17.98 12.01 -15.63
C MET A 238 -17.89 12.06 -14.10
N HIS A 239 -18.52 13.07 -13.49
CA HIS A 239 -18.39 13.30 -12.05
C HIS A 239 -19.70 13.75 -11.41
N GLY A 240 -20.11 13.11 -10.32
CA GLY A 240 -21.36 13.43 -9.62
C GLY A 240 -21.24 14.65 -8.72
N THR A 241 -22.29 15.49 -8.63
CA THR A 241 -22.29 16.66 -7.74
C THR A 241 -22.45 16.33 -6.26
N LYS A 242 -22.90 15.11 -5.94
CA LYS A 242 -23.03 14.57 -4.57
C LYS A 242 -21.93 13.56 -4.22
N ASP A 243 -20.89 13.41 -5.05
CA ASP A 243 -19.74 12.58 -4.69
C ASP A 243 -19.04 13.16 -3.45
N VAL A 244 -19.10 12.41 -2.35
CA VAL A 244 -18.52 12.79 -1.05
C VAL A 244 -17.05 12.37 -0.90
N VAL A 245 -16.52 11.60 -1.85
CA VAL A 245 -15.16 11.06 -1.82
C VAL A 245 -14.24 11.95 -2.65
N TYR A 246 -14.61 12.24 -3.90
CA TYR A 246 -13.85 13.13 -4.78
C TYR A 246 -14.72 14.26 -5.29
N SER A 247 -14.21 15.48 -5.28
CA SER A 247 -14.99 16.65 -5.69
C SER A 247 -14.94 16.91 -7.20
N VAL A 248 -16.01 17.52 -7.72
CA VAL A 248 -16.02 18.05 -9.11
C VAL A 248 -14.91 19.07 -9.33
N ARG A 249 -14.57 19.87 -8.31
CA ARG A 249 -13.50 20.87 -8.39
C ARG A 249 -12.14 20.21 -8.64
N ASN A 250 -11.86 19.07 -8.01
CA ASN A 250 -10.62 18.34 -8.27
C ASN A 250 -10.57 17.85 -9.72
N ALA A 251 -11.65 17.22 -10.21
CA ALA A 251 -11.74 16.78 -11.60
C ALA A 251 -11.58 17.95 -12.61
N GLN A 252 -12.14 19.13 -12.31
CA GLN A 252 -12.00 20.33 -13.13
C GLN A 252 -10.55 20.79 -13.27
N GLU A 253 -9.74 20.66 -12.22
CA GLU A 253 -8.32 21.00 -12.29
C GLU A 253 -7.51 19.93 -12.99
N GLU A 254 -7.79 18.65 -12.73
CA GLU A 254 -7.00 17.54 -13.24
C GLU A 254 -7.23 17.25 -14.73
N ILE A 255 -8.45 17.48 -15.24
CA ILE A 255 -8.72 17.28 -16.66
C ILE A 255 -7.86 18.20 -17.55
N LYS A 256 -7.46 19.37 -17.05
CA LYS A 256 -6.57 20.31 -17.76
C LYS A 256 -5.16 19.76 -17.98
N LEU A 257 -4.76 18.73 -17.22
CA LEU A 257 -3.44 18.10 -17.31
C LEU A 257 -3.34 17.07 -18.45
N LEU A 258 -4.47 16.67 -19.05
CA LEU A 258 -4.54 15.74 -20.19
C LEU A 258 -4.22 16.44 -21.53
N THR A 259 -3.10 17.18 -21.57
CA THR A 259 -2.79 18.15 -22.63
C THR A 259 -2.58 17.55 -24.02
N ASN A 260 -2.22 16.27 -24.12
CA ASN A 260 -2.03 15.57 -25.40
C ASN A 260 -3.12 14.53 -25.69
N SER A 261 -4.22 14.52 -24.91
CA SER A 261 -5.39 13.73 -25.27
C SER A 261 -5.98 14.25 -26.58
N LYS A 262 -6.50 13.36 -27.42
CA LYS A 262 -7.28 13.75 -28.62
C LYS A 262 -8.45 14.66 -28.27
N GLU A 263 -9.10 14.39 -27.14
CA GLU A 263 -10.22 15.14 -26.62
C GLU A 263 -10.32 14.87 -25.12
N ALA A 264 -10.58 15.88 -24.30
CA ALA A 264 -10.79 15.72 -22.86
C ALA A 264 -12.02 16.52 -22.44
N GLN A 265 -13.10 15.83 -22.08
CA GLN A 265 -14.35 16.45 -21.67
C GLN A 265 -14.71 16.02 -20.24
N LEU A 266 -15.05 17.00 -19.40
CA LEU A 266 -15.62 16.77 -18.08
C LEU A 266 -17.13 16.98 -18.14
N VAL A 267 -17.90 15.97 -17.74
CA VAL A 267 -19.36 16.03 -17.63
C VAL A 267 -19.74 15.91 -16.16
N THR A 268 -20.29 16.99 -15.63
CA THR A 268 -20.85 17.00 -14.28
C THR A 268 -22.28 16.45 -14.30
N VAL A 269 -22.58 15.52 -13.40
CA VAL A 269 -23.87 14.84 -13.27
C VAL A 269 -24.56 15.32 -12.01
N ASP A 270 -25.65 16.07 -12.16
CA ASP A 270 -26.38 16.60 -11.02
C ASP A 270 -27.03 15.47 -10.20
N GLY A 271 -26.90 15.55 -8.87
CA GLY A 271 -27.34 14.52 -7.93
C GLY A 271 -26.50 13.24 -7.93
N GLY A 272 -25.49 13.12 -8.80
CA GLY A 272 -24.67 11.91 -8.95
C GLY A 272 -23.86 11.60 -7.68
N GLN A 273 -23.88 10.34 -7.23
CA GLN A 273 -23.09 9.85 -6.10
C GLN A 273 -21.73 9.30 -6.56
N HIS A 274 -20.86 8.92 -5.63
CA HIS A 274 -19.52 8.41 -5.92
C HIS A 274 -19.52 7.16 -6.84
N PHE A 275 -20.42 6.20 -6.58
CA PHE A 275 -20.69 5.08 -7.47
C PHE A 275 -21.62 5.50 -8.60
N LEU A 276 -21.12 6.38 -9.46
CA LEU A 276 -21.92 7.11 -10.44
C LEU A 276 -22.67 6.19 -11.41
N SER A 277 -22.04 5.11 -11.87
CA SER A 277 -22.66 4.12 -12.76
C SER A 277 -23.88 3.41 -12.14
N ALA A 278 -23.88 3.23 -10.81
CA ALA A 278 -24.95 2.54 -10.10
C ALA A 278 -26.06 3.51 -9.64
N SER A 279 -25.68 4.68 -9.14
CA SER A 279 -26.60 5.70 -8.63
C SER A 279 -27.36 6.41 -9.76
N ASN A 280 -26.68 6.73 -10.87
CA ASN A 280 -27.25 7.52 -11.98
C ASN A 280 -27.00 6.84 -13.34
N PRO A 281 -27.62 5.69 -13.60
CA PRO A 281 -27.37 4.88 -14.80
C PRO A 281 -27.81 5.55 -16.11
N ALA A 282 -28.81 6.43 -16.07
CA ALA A 282 -29.48 6.99 -17.25
C ALA A 282 -28.76 8.19 -17.89
N VAL A 283 -27.66 8.68 -17.30
CA VAL A 283 -27.01 9.94 -17.74
C VAL A 283 -26.22 9.79 -19.06
N GLY A 284 -26.22 8.59 -19.64
CA GLY A 284 -25.79 8.34 -21.02
C GLY A 284 -26.90 8.47 -22.08
N GLU A 285 -28.17 8.63 -21.71
CA GLU A 285 -29.30 8.55 -22.64
C GLU A 285 -29.80 9.90 -23.17
N ASP A 286 -29.62 10.99 -22.42
CA ASP A 286 -30.33 12.27 -22.68
C ASP A 286 -29.47 13.37 -23.35
N ARG A 287 -28.28 13.02 -23.85
CA ARG A 287 -27.48 13.90 -24.71
C ARG A 287 -27.25 13.24 -26.06
N ASP A 288 -27.82 13.86 -27.08
CA ASP A 288 -27.73 13.56 -28.49
C ASP A 288 -26.25 13.39 -28.94
N LEU A 289 -25.73 12.15 -28.83
CA LEU A 289 -24.40 11.72 -29.32
C LEU A 289 -24.33 11.63 -30.86
N THR A 290 -25.31 12.19 -31.56
CA THR A 290 -25.45 12.19 -33.03
C THR A 290 -25.02 13.50 -33.70
N THR A 291 -24.45 14.47 -32.97
CA THR A 291 -23.90 15.66 -33.62
C THR A 291 -22.54 15.35 -34.27
N THR A 292 -22.59 15.09 -35.58
CA THR A 292 -21.44 14.94 -36.49
C THR A 292 -20.34 15.99 -36.26
N PRO A 293 -19.04 15.62 -36.32
CA PRO A 293 -17.95 16.59 -36.36
C PRO A 293 -18.01 17.45 -37.63
N PRO A 294 -17.58 18.73 -37.60
CA PRO A 294 -17.50 19.55 -38.79
C PRO A 294 -16.45 18.99 -39.76
N ARG A 295 -16.89 18.79 -41.01
CA ARG A 295 -16.09 18.43 -42.18
C ARG A 295 -14.77 19.21 -42.26
N ALA A 296 -13.64 18.50 -42.27
CA ALA A 296 -12.39 18.98 -42.84
C ALA A 296 -11.71 17.88 -43.67
N ALA A 297 -11.98 17.94 -44.97
CA ALA A 297 -11.15 17.54 -46.11
C ALA A 297 -10.32 16.24 -46.03
N LEU A 298 -10.95 15.15 -46.44
CA LEU A 298 -10.30 14.13 -47.28
C LEU A 298 -9.79 14.81 -48.57
N HIS A 299 -8.48 14.85 -48.76
CA HIS A 299 -7.86 14.89 -50.09
C HIS A 299 -7.08 13.59 -50.26
N GLY A 300 -7.55 12.79 -51.21
CA GLY A 300 -7.01 11.48 -51.48
C GLY A 300 -5.64 11.49 -52.15
N ARG A 301 -4.98 10.34 -52.07
CA ARG A 301 -4.19 9.77 -53.15
C ARG A 301 -4.35 8.26 -53.11
N SER A 302 -5.11 7.73 -54.07
CA SER A 302 -5.00 6.33 -54.50
C SER A 302 -3.89 6.22 -55.55
N LYS A 303 -3.10 5.16 -55.47
CA LYS A 303 -2.51 4.35 -56.57
C LYS A 303 -1.70 3.25 -55.84
N ALA A 304 -2.20 2.02 -55.73
CA ALA A 304 -2.17 0.95 -56.74
C ALA A 304 -0.74 0.65 -57.22
N ASP A 305 -0.20 -0.52 -56.84
CA ASP A 305 0.25 -1.54 -57.80
C ASP A 305 0.56 -2.90 -57.13
N HIS A 306 -0.05 -3.93 -57.73
CA HIS A 306 0.38 -5.32 -57.98
C HIS A 306 1.16 -6.12 -56.90
N ALA A 307 0.63 -7.22 -56.35
CA ALA A 307 0.33 -8.54 -56.94
C ALA A 307 1.56 -9.43 -57.20
N ALA A 308 1.69 -10.52 -56.43
CA ALA A 308 2.18 -11.85 -56.82
C ALA A 308 2.01 -12.82 -55.62
N GLN A 309 0.84 -13.46 -55.48
CA GLN A 309 0.65 -14.90 -55.66
C GLN A 309 1.90 -15.72 -56.04
N GLN A 310 2.20 -16.71 -55.19
CA GLN A 310 2.53 -18.07 -55.64
C GLN A 310 1.82 -19.10 -54.75
N GLN A 311 0.84 -19.78 -55.36
CA GLN A 311 0.35 -21.10 -54.98
C GLN A 311 1.45 -22.14 -55.22
N VAL A 312 1.59 -23.14 -54.36
CA VAL A 312 1.60 -24.58 -54.73
C VAL A 312 1.14 -25.40 -53.51
N THR A 313 0.02 -26.09 -53.67
CA THR A 313 -0.32 -27.39 -53.06
C THR A 313 -0.25 -28.45 -54.18
N PRO A 314 -0.51 -29.75 -53.96
CA PRO A 314 -0.18 -30.70 -52.89
C PRO A 314 0.50 -31.97 -53.49
N ASP A 315 0.40 -33.13 -52.80
CA ASP A 315 0.52 -34.51 -53.32
C ASP A 315 1.95 -35.09 -53.53
N ASN A 316 2.28 -36.36 -53.29
CA ASN A 316 1.65 -37.56 -52.71
C ASN A 316 2.76 -38.67 -52.68
N VAL A 317 2.38 -39.91 -52.32
CA VAL A 317 3.11 -41.20 -52.50
C VAL A 317 4.03 -41.60 -51.32
N SER A 318 3.78 -42.58 -50.46
CA SER A 318 3.13 -43.92 -50.47
C SER A 318 4.00 -45.11 -50.94
N THR A 319 3.84 -46.24 -50.23
CA THR A 319 4.36 -47.62 -50.45
C THR A 319 5.79 -47.90 -49.95
N LYS A 320 6.17 -49.05 -49.36
CA LYS A 320 5.81 -50.49 -49.50
C LYS A 320 6.43 -51.26 -48.28
N SER A 321 5.71 -52.10 -47.53
CA SER A 321 5.44 -53.56 -47.68
C SER A 321 6.40 -54.53 -46.95
N GLY A 322 5.82 -55.51 -46.23
CA GLY A 322 6.43 -56.78 -45.79
C GLY A 322 5.69 -57.41 -44.57
N ASN A 323 4.55 -58.10 -44.74
CA ASN A 323 4.35 -59.57 -44.81
C ASN A 323 4.75 -60.35 -43.52
N GLY A 324 3.96 -61.23 -42.88
CA GLY A 324 2.65 -61.82 -43.17
C GLY A 324 2.22 -62.89 -42.14
N GLY A 325 1.05 -63.53 -42.35
CA GLY A 325 0.60 -64.85 -41.81
C GLY A 325 -0.12 -64.83 -40.44
N VAL A 326 -1.46 -64.87 -40.30
CA VAL A 326 -2.45 -65.98 -40.42
C VAL A 326 -2.30 -67.11 -39.39
N GLY A 327 -3.38 -67.44 -38.64
CA GLY A 327 -3.58 -68.80 -38.12
C GLY A 327 -4.41 -68.94 -36.83
N SER A 328 -5.46 -69.75 -36.90
CA SER A 328 -6.46 -70.12 -35.90
C SER A 328 -6.04 -71.29 -34.99
N GLY A 329 -6.67 -71.42 -33.81
CA GLY A 329 -7.23 -72.69 -33.28
C GLY A 329 -6.33 -73.73 -32.60
N GLY A 330 -6.63 -73.99 -31.31
CA GLY A 330 -6.86 -75.30 -30.66
C GLY A 330 -5.81 -76.43 -30.62
N GLY A 331 -5.66 -77.02 -29.42
CA GLY A 331 -5.14 -78.37 -29.15
C GLY A 331 -3.62 -78.48 -28.96
N ASP A 332 -3.04 -79.46 -28.28
CA ASP A 332 -3.48 -80.51 -27.35
C ASP A 332 -2.18 -81.23 -26.91
N THR A 333 -2.10 -81.78 -25.69
CA THR A 333 -1.19 -82.89 -25.28
C THR A 333 0.36 -82.69 -25.39
N THR A 334 1.28 -83.42 -24.71
CA THR A 334 1.36 -84.83 -24.28
C THR A 334 2.42 -85.05 -23.17
N SER A 335 2.06 -85.95 -22.22
CA SER A 335 2.80 -87.15 -21.71
C SER A 335 4.16 -87.01 -20.97
N THR A 336 4.49 -87.80 -19.94
CA THR A 336 4.35 -89.28 -19.78
C THR A 336 4.30 -89.78 -18.31
N SER A 337 3.56 -90.88 -18.11
CA SER A 337 3.33 -91.78 -16.93
C SER A 337 4.54 -92.71 -16.60
N PRO A 338 4.47 -93.85 -15.84
CA PRO A 338 3.37 -94.62 -15.16
C PRO A 338 3.76 -95.13 -13.72
N ALA A 339 3.13 -96.07 -12.98
CA ALA A 339 2.14 -97.15 -13.19
C ALA A 339 1.51 -97.61 -11.85
N SER A 340 0.43 -98.40 -11.93
CA SER A 340 -0.33 -99.11 -10.88
C SER A 340 -0.24 -100.63 -11.06
N GLU A 341 -0.54 -101.45 -10.04
CA GLU A 341 -1.14 -102.79 -10.20
C GLU A 341 -1.82 -103.31 -8.91
N LEU A 342 -2.86 -104.13 -9.10
CA LEU A 342 -3.80 -104.78 -8.15
C LEU A 342 -3.66 -106.31 -8.29
N GLU A 343 -4.05 -107.11 -7.28
CA GLU A 343 -4.76 -108.39 -7.48
C GLU A 343 -5.36 -109.00 -6.19
N ASP A 344 -6.37 -109.87 -6.39
CA ASP A 344 -7.41 -110.43 -5.49
C ASP A 344 -7.09 -111.86 -4.95
N ALA A 345 -7.84 -112.35 -3.94
CA ALA A 345 -8.48 -113.70 -3.82
C ALA A 345 -8.70 -114.25 -2.38
N ALA A 346 -9.78 -115.04 -2.21
CA ALA A 346 -10.19 -115.84 -1.03
C ALA A 346 -10.88 -117.16 -1.52
N PRO A 347 -11.44 -118.09 -0.70
CA PRO A 347 -11.13 -118.68 0.63
C PRO A 347 -11.28 -120.25 0.66
N SER A 348 -11.40 -120.86 1.87
CA SER A 348 -12.18 -122.09 2.26
C SER A 348 -11.38 -123.28 2.91
N THR A 349 -11.62 -123.61 4.21
CA THR A 349 -12.34 -124.79 4.83
C THR A 349 -11.60 -126.16 4.73
N THR A 350 -11.59 -127.16 5.64
CA THR A 350 -12.42 -127.61 6.79
C THR A 350 -11.76 -128.85 7.47
N THR A 351 -12.20 -129.18 8.71
CA THR A 351 -12.33 -130.53 9.36
C THR A 351 -11.04 -131.33 9.72
N THR A 352 -10.98 -132.18 10.77
CA THR A 352 -11.96 -133.17 11.27
C THR A 352 -11.61 -133.71 12.69
N THR A 353 -12.64 -133.97 13.53
CA THR A 353 -12.95 -135.15 14.42
C THR A 353 -11.85 -135.84 15.28
N SER A 354 -12.06 -136.49 16.42
CA SER A 354 -13.18 -136.99 17.28
C SER A 354 -12.49 -137.75 18.43
N GLN A 355 -12.93 -137.80 19.68
CA GLN A 355 -13.90 -138.79 20.17
C GLN A 355 -14.27 -138.50 21.64
N THR A 356 -15.57 -138.51 21.86
CA THR A 356 -16.33 -138.24 23.07
C THR A 356 -16.90 -139.55 23.59
N GLN A 357 -16.71 -139.88 24.88
CA GLN A 357 -17.71 -140.58 25.70
C GLN A 357 -17.32 -140.68 27.20
N THR A 358 -16.75 -139.61 27.75
CA THR A 358 -16.83 -139.26 29.19
C THR A 358 -18.07 -138.37 29.45
N SER A 359 -19.07 -138.48 28.59
CA SER A 359 -19.90 -137.36 28.11
C SER A 359 -21.21 -137.08 28.87
N THR A 360 -21.55 -137.78 29.94
CA THR A 360 -22.82 -137.53 30.65
C THR A 360 -22.66 -136.87 32.01
N HIS A 361 -21.57 -137.14 32.73
CA HIS A 361 -21.25 -136.45 33.99
C HIS A 361 -20.58 -135.09 33.74
N LEU A 362 -19.75 -135.00 32.70
CA LEU A 362 -19.11 -133.74 32.29
C LEU A 362 -20.10 -132.70 31.74
N LEU A 363 -21.28 -133.12 31.25
CA LEU A 363 -22.23 -132.21 30.61
C LEU A 363 -22.98 -131.35 31.64
N GLN A 364 -23.41 -131.92 32.77
CA GLN A 364 -24.07 -131.16 33.85
C GLN A 364 -23.13 -130.18 34.55
N GLU A 365 -21.88 -130.60 34.78
CA GLU A 365 -20.85 -129.74 35.35
C GLU A 365 -20.50 -128.59 34.38
N LYS A 366 -20.43 -128.89 33.08
CA LYS A 366 -20.21 -127.87 32.04
C LYS A 366 -21.38 -126.92 31.86
N ASP A 367 -22.63 -127.38 31.94
CA ASP A 367 -23.80 -126.50 31.82
C ASP A 367 -23.89 -125.52 32.99
N GLN A 368 -23.51 -125.95 34.20
CA GLN A 368 -23.43 -125.07 35.38
C GLN A 368 -22.26 -124.09 35.30
N GLN A 369 -21.13 -124.52 34.73
CA GLN A 369 -19.99 -123.63 34.43
C GLN A 369 -20.33 -122.62 33.33
N ILE A 370 -21.05 -123.04 32.28
CA ILE A 370 -21.52 -122.18 31.20
C ILE A 370 -22.48 -121.13 31.74
N ALA A 371 -23.41 -121.49 32.64
CA ALA A 371 -24.33 -120.52 33.24
C ALA A 371 -23.60 -119.47 34.10
N THR A 372 -22.60 -119.89 34.88
CA THR A 372 -21.77 -118.97 35.69
C THR A 372 -20.93 -118.06 34.79
N LEU A 373 -20.25 -118.61 33.79
CA LEU A 373 -19.44 -117.85 32.84
C LEU A 373 -20.29 -116.91 31.98
N THR A 374 -21.51 -117.30 31.61
CA THR A 374 -22.43 -116.43 30.85
C THR A 374 -22.90 -115.25 31.69
N ARG A 375 -23.10 -115.44 33.00
CA ARG A 375 -23.43 -114.35 33.93
C ARG A 375 -22.24 -113.41 34.13
N GLU A 376 -21.02 -113.94 34.29
CA GLU A 376 -19.80 -113.14 34.40
C GLU A 376 -19.50 -112.38 33.10
N LEU A 377 -19.71 -113.01 31.94
CA LEU A 377 -19.60 -112.36 30.63
C LEU A 377 -20.62 -111.23 30.49
N SER A 378 -21.87 -111.43 30.90
CA SER A 378 -22.89 -110.37 30.86
C SER A 378 -22.52 -109.19 31.76
N ILE A 379 -21.96 -109.43 32.95
CA ILE A 379 -21.50 -108.37 33.85
C ILE A 379 -20.31 -107.62 33.24
N MET A 380 -19.30 -108.35 32.76
CA MET A 380 -18.14 -107.75 32.08
C MET A 380 -18.56 -106.97 30.83
N GLU A 381 -19.54 -107.45 30.06
CA GLU A 381 -20.03 -106.77 28.86
C GLU A 381 -20.74 -105.46 29.22
N THR A 382 -21.52 -105.44 30.31
CA THR A 382 -22.12 -104.19 30.82
C THR A 382 -21.09 -103.21 31.39
N GLU A 383 -20.09 -103.69 32.13
CA GLU A 383 -19.02 -102.84 32.67
C GLU A 383 -18.15 -102.27 31.54
N PHE A 384 -17.76 -103.11 30.57
CA PHE A 384 -17.00 -102.69 29.40
C PHE A 384 -17.79 -101.65 28.57
N SER A 385 -19.08 -101.85 28.36
CA SER A 385 -19.94 -100.89 27.65
C SER A 385 -20.03 -99.55 28.39
N SER A 386 -20.10 -99.58 29.72
CA SER A 386 -20.12 -98.38 30.57
C SER A 386 -18.79 -97.62 30.54
N GLU A 387 -17.66 -98.34 30.62
CA GLU A 387 -16.33 -97.75 30.49
C GLU A 387 -16.10 -97.17 29.09
N LEU A 388 -16.50 -97.89 28.03
CA LEU A 388 -16.40 -97.43 26.65
C LEU A 388 -17.19 -96.12 26.44
N THR A 389 -18.40 -96.04 27.01
CA THR A 389 -19.23 -94.84 26.95
C THR A 389 -18.56 -93.66 27.67
N THR A 390 -17.99 -93.93 28.86
CA THR A 390 -17.27 -92.91 29.65
C THR A 390 -16.02 -92.41 28.92
N LEU A 391 -15.25 -93.30 28.31
CA LEU A 391 -14.08 -92.96 27.49
C LEU A 391 -14.48 -92.19 26.23
N SER A 392 -15.57 -92.58 25.57
CA SER A 392 -16.09 -91.85 24.41
C SER A 392 -16.47 -90.42 24.79
N HIS A 393 -17.15 -90.20 25.92
CA HIS A 393 -17.48 -88.85 26.38
C HIS A 393 -16.25 -88.01 26.71
N LYS A 394 -15.23 -88.60 27.34
CA LYS A 394 -13.95 -87.91 27.60
C LYS A 394 -13.24 -87.53 26.31
N LEU A 395 -13.19 -88.44 25.33
CA LEU A 395 -12.57 -88.20 24.03
C LEU A 395 -13.29 -87.09 23.26
N THR A 396 -14.62 -87.06 23.29
CA THR A 396 -15.40 -85.98 22.66
C THR A 396 -15.10 -84.63 23.32
N ASN A 397 -15.07 -84.54 24.65
CA ASN A 397 -14.75 -83.30 25.36
C ASN A 397 -13.31 -82.82 25.08
N GLU A 398 -12.33 -83.73 25.03
CA GLU A 398 -10.95 -83.36 24.69
C GLU A 398 -10.83 -82.91 23.23
N SER A 399 -11.53 -83.59 22.31
CA SER A 399 -11.61 -83.20 20.90
C SER A 399 -12.24 -81.80 20.72
N GLU A 400 -13.34 -81.51 21.42
CA GLU A 400 -13.98 -80.18 21.39
C GLU A 400 -13.05 -79.10 21.96
N THR A 401 -12.34 -79.39 23.04
CA THR A 401 -11.36 -78.48 23.65
C THR A 401 -10.19 -78.21 22.70
N ALA A 402 -9.68 -79.25 22.03
CA ALA A 402 -8.60 -79.11 21.04
C ALA A 402 -9.06 -78.28 19.84
N GLN A 403 -10.27 -78.51 19.32
CA GLN A 403 -10.85 -77.72 18.24
C GLN A 403 -11.05 -76.25 18.64
N PHE A 404 -11.51 -75.98 19.86
CA PHE A 404 -11.64 -74.63 20.40
C PHE A 404 -10.29 -73.90 20.41
N TRP A 405 -9.24 -74.53 20.95
CA TRP A 405 -7.90 -73.93 20.99
C TRP A 405 -7.28 -73.76 19.60
N GLN A 406 -7.53 -74.70 18.69
CA GLN A 406 -7.09 -74.60 17.30
C GLN A 406 -7.74 -73.40 16.58
N GLN A 407 -9.04 -73.18 16.77
CA GLN A 407 -9.73 -72.01 16.23
C GLN A 407 -9.19 -70.70 16.84
N LYS A 408 -8.97 -70.66 18.15
CA LYS A 408 -8.38 -69.48 18.82
C LYS A 408 -6.97 -69.18 18.32
N HIS A 409 -6.14 -70.21 18.14
CA HIS A 409 -4.79 -70.06 17.60
C HIS A 409 -4.82 -69.55 16.15
N SER A 410 -5.70 -70.10 15.31
CA SER A 410 -5.86 -69.64 13.92
C SER A 410 -6.30 -68.17 13.84
N LEU A 411 -7.24 -67.75 14.68
CA LEU A 411 -7.71 -66.35 14.72
C LEU A 411 -6.61 -65.40 15.19
N LEU A 412 -5.87 -65.79 16.24
CA LEU A 412 -4.75 -65.01 16.74
C LEU A 412 -3.64 -64.89 15.69
N ASN A 413 -3.33 -65.96 14.98
CA ASN A 413 -2.33 -65.97 13.92
C ASN A 413 -2.74 -65.09 12.72
N GLN A 414 -4.00 -65.12 12.31
CA GLN A 414 -4.52 -64.19 11.30
C GLN A 414 -4.41 -62.73 11.74
N THR A 415 -4.72 -62.45 13.02
CA THR A 415 -4.62 -61.09 13.57
C THR A 415 -3.17 -60.63 13.60
N PHE A 416 -2.25 -61.50 14.04
CA PHE A 416 -0.81 -61.22 14.04
C PHE A 416 -0.28 -60.91 12.64
N LEU A 417 -0.60 -61.74 11.64
CA LEU A 417 -0.19 -61.54 10.25
C LEU A 417 -0.71 -60.22 9.68
N LYS A 418 -1.94 -59.84 10.02
CA LYS A 418 -2.53 -58.56 9.60
C LYS A 418 -1.77 -57.40 10.24
N THR A 419 -1.55 -57.42 11.56
CA THR A 419 -0.82 -56.35 12.26
C THR A 419 0.63 -56.25 11.81
N ASP A 420 1.30 -57.37 11.52
CA ASP A 420 2.67 -57.39 10.97
C ASP A 420 2.72 -56.76 9.56
N THR A 421 1.70 -57.01 8.74
CA THR A 421 1.56 -56.38 7.42
C THR A 421 1.34 -54.88 7.54
N ASP A 422 0.42 -54.46 8.40
CA ASP A 422 0.14 -53.04 8.66
C ASP A 422 1.40 -52.31 9.18
N LEU A 423 2.17 -52.95 10.06
CA LEU A 423 3.42 -52.39 10.59
C LEU A 423 4.51 -52.26 9.51
N ARG A 424 4.58 -53.18 8.54
CA ARG A 424 5.49 -53.05 7.38
C ARG A 424 5.09 -51.90 6.48
N LEU A 425 3.79 -51.74 6.18
CA LEU A 425 3.28 -50.63 5.37
C LEU A 425 3.55 -49.28 6.05
N LEU A 426 3.29 -49.17 7.35
CA LEU A 426 3.54 -47.94 8.11
C LEU A 426 5.03 -47.58 8.15
N LYS A 427 5.92 -48.58 8.28
CA LYS A 427 7.37 -48.37 8.19
C LYS A 427 7.81 -47.89 6.81
N GLN A 428 7.19 -48.40 5.75
CA GLN A 428 7.47 -47.99 4.38
C GLN A 428 6.98 -46.56 4.11
N GLU A 429 5.81 -46.18 4.63
CA GLU A 429 5.31 -44.79 4.57
C GLU A 429 6.22 -43.83 5.32
N ILE A 430 6.65 -44.18 6.55
CA ILE A 430 7.59 -43.35 7.34
C ILE A 430 8.93 -43.18 6.61
N ALA A 431 9.44 -44.23 5.96
CA ALA A 431 10.65 -44.14 5.14
C ALA A 431 10.46 -43.20 3.93
N GLY A 432 9.31 -43.29 3.25
CA GLY A 432 8.96 -42.38 2.15
C GLY A 432 8.82 -40.92 2.60
N PHE A 433 8.28 -40.67 3.79
CA PHE A 433 8.22 -39.32 4.37
C PHE A 433 9.62 -38.78 4.74
N ALA A 434 10.54 -39.63 5.18
CA ALA A 434 11.91 -39.23 5.50
C ALA A 434 12.70 -38.86 4.23
N GLU A 435 12.58 -39.66 3.16
CA GLU A 435 13.22 -39.35 1.86
C GLU A 435 12.66 -38.06 1.24
N ALA A 436 11.33 -37.88 1.26
CA ALA A 436 10.69 -36.67 0.76
C ALA A 436 11.07 -35.42 1.57
N ARG A 437 11.36 -35.58 2.88
CA ARG A 437 11.85 -34.49 3.73
C ARG A 437 13.30 -34.13 3.41
N GLU A 438 14.18 -35.10 3.21
CA GLU A 438 15.58 -34.84 2.82
C GLU A 438 15.71 -34.23 1.42
N GLU A 439 14.83 -34.59 0.49
CA GLU A 439 14.76 -33.97 -0.84
C GLU A 439 14.24 -32.53 -0.77
N ARG A 440 13.21 -32.28 0.05
CA ARG A 440 12.68 -30.93 0.30
C ARG A 440 13.69 -30.02 1.02
N ASP A 441 14.43 -30.55 1.99
CA ASP A 441 15.48 -29.80 2.68
C ASP A 441 16.66 -29.48 1.74
N ARG A 442 16.99 -30.36 0.79
CA ARG A 442 17.97 -30.08 -0.27
C ARG A 442 17.48 -29.01 -1.24
N ASP A 443 16.22 -29.05 -1.66
CA ASP A 443 15.63 -28.02 -2.54
C ASP A 443 15.57 -26.66 -1.84
N ILE A 444 15.11 -26.62 -0.58
CA ILE A 444 15.09 -25.41 0.24
C ILE A 444 16.51 -24.85 0.41
N LYS A 445 17.50 -25.69 0.70
CA LYS A 445 18.89 -25.23 0.86
C LYS A 445 19.46 -24.67 -0.43
N THR A 446 19.18 -25.30 -1.57
CA THR A 446 19.58 -24.82 -2.91
C THR A 446 18.92 -23.49 -3.23
N ARG A 447 17.65 -23.35 -2.90
CA ARG A 447 16.86 -22.14 -3.13
C ARG A 447 17.27 -21.00 -2.22
N ILE A 448 17.61 -21.27 -0.96
CA ILE A 448 18.23 -20.30 -0.05
C ILE A 448 19.60 -19.86 -0.59
N SER A 449 20.44 -20.78 -1.07
CA SER A 449 21.73 -20.42 -1.68
C SER A 449 21.56 -19.56 -2.94
N SER A 450 20.58 -19.87 -3.80
CA SER A 450 20.23 -19.02 -4.95
C SER A 450 19.77 -17.64 -4.53
N LEU A 451 18.87 -17.55 -3.55
CA LEU A 451 18.35 -16.28 -3.05
C LEU A 451 19.43 -15.42 -2.37
N VAL A 452 20.42 -16.05 -1.72
CA VAL A 452 21.57 -15.34 -1.16
C VAL A 452 22.46 -14.77 -2.27
N LEU A 453 22.70 -15.53 -3.35
CA LEU A 453 23.44 -15.04 -4.51
C LEU A 453 22.68 -13.90 -5.21
N ASP A 454 21.37 -14.03 -5.41
CA ASP A 454 20.54 -12.99 -6.03
C ASP A 454 20.47 -11.73 -5.15
N ARG A 455 20.38 -11.89 -3.82
CA ARG A 455 20.44 -10.77 -2.87
C ARG A 455 21.78 -10.06 -2.93
N ASP A 456 22.88 -10.80 -2.99
CA ASP A 456 24.22 -10.22 -3.01
C ASP A 456 24.50 -9.54 -4.36
N ALA A 457 24.06 -10.12 -5.49
CA ALA A 457 24.08 -9.49 -6.80
C ALA A 457 23.20 -8.23 -6.86
N PHE A 458 22.01 -8.27 -6.26
CA PHE A 458 21.13 -7.11 -6.15
C PHE A 458 21.76 -6.01 -5.28
N ARG A 459 22.44 -6.38 -4.19
CA ARG A 459 23.14 -5.45 -3.31
C ARG A 459 24.32 -4.78 -4.02
N GLU A 460 25.06 -5.52 -4.83
CA GLU A 460 26.13 -4.98 -5.67
C GLU A 460 25.57 -4.03 -6.74
N ALA A 461 24.54 -4.45 -7.49
CA ALA A 461 23.88 -3.60 -8.48
C ALA A 461 23.25 -2.34 -7.84
N TYR A 462 22.67 -2.47 -6.65
CA TYR A 462 22.14 -1.34 -5.88
C TYR A 462 23.26 -0.39 -5.43
N ASN A 463 24.39 -0.90 -4.94
CA ASN A 463 25.52 -0.08 -4.55
C ASN A 463 26.15 0.63 -5.75
N GLU A 464 26.22 -0.03 -6.91
CA GLU A 464 26.69 0.54 -8.17
C GLU A 464 25.73 1.63 -8.68
N ALA A 465 24.43 1.35 -8.70
CA ALA A 465 23.40 2.33 -9.04
C ALA A 465 23.39 3.52 -8.08
N MET A 466 23.55 3.29 -6.77
CA MET A 466 23.68 4.36 -5.78
C MET A 466 24.99 5.13 -5.95
N GLY A 467 26.06 4.48 -6.41
CA GLY A 467 27.32 5.12 -6.81
C GLY A 467 27.13 6.03 -8.02
N GLU A 468 26.42 5.55 -9.05
CA GLU A 468 26.04 6.36 -10.21
C GLU A 468 25.11 7.52 -9.84
N VAL A 469 24.13 7.29 -8.96
CA VAL A 469 23.23 8.34 -8.46
C VAL A 469 24.05 9.40 -7.71
N ARG A 470 24.97 9.00 -6.83
CA ARG A 470 25.90 9.95 -6.18
C ARG A 470 26.77 10.69 -7.19
N GLY A 471 27.26 10.01 -8.23
CA GLY A 471 28.01 10.62 -9.32
C GLY A 471 27.18 11.64 -10.11
N LYS A 472 25.93 11.28 -10.43
CA LYS A 472 24.95 12.15 -11.09
C LYS A 472 24.52 13.29 -10.18
N GLU A 473 24.41 13.11 -8.87
CA GLU A 473 24.14 14.19 -7.90
C GLU A 473 25.31 15.17 -7.80
N VAL A 474 26.55 14.68 -7.81
CA VAL A 474 27.75 15.54 -7.88
C VAL A 474 27.77 16.30 -9.21
N LEU A 475 27.45 15.64 -10.33
CA LEU A 475 27.33 16.28 -11.63
C LEU A 475 26.19 17.30 -11.67
N VAL A 476 25.04 16.99 -11.08
CA VAL A 476 23.89 17.90 -10.94
C VAL A 476 24.26 19.09 -10.06
N ARG A 477 24.96 18.91 -8.94
CA ARG A 477 25.45 20.02 -8.12
C ARG A 477 26.47 20.86 -8.88
N SER A 478 27.33 20.25 -9.68
CA SER A 478 28.30 20.94 -10.53
C SER A 478 27.62 21.73 -11.65
N LEU A 479 26.68 21.11 -12.36
CA LEU A 479 25.86 21.75 -13.40
C LEU A 479 24.95 22.83 -12.82
N GLN A 480 24.38 22.63 -11.64
CA GLN A 480 23.66 23.67 -10.89
C GLN A 480 24.61 24.78 -10.47
N GLY A 481 25.85 24.48 -10.09
CA GLY A 481 26.90 25.46 -9.83
C GLY A 481 27.28 26.26 -11.08
N GLN A 482 27.37 25.61 -12.24
CA GLN A 482 27.63 26.24 -13.52
C GLN A 482 26.43 27.07 -14.01
N VAL A 483 25.21 26.57 -13.86
CA VAL A 483 23.96 27.31 -14.13
C VAL A 483 23.81 28.47 -13.15
N ARG A 484 24.20 28.33 -11.88
CA ARG A 484 24.27 29.43 -10.90
C ARG A 484 25.35 30.43 -11.28
N GLY A 485 26.51 29.97 -11.76
CA GLY A 485 27.59 30.81 -12.30
C GLY A 485 27.13 31.57 -13.54
N LEU A 486 26.41 30.92 -14.45
CA LEU A 486 25.84 31.51 -15.65
C LEU A 486 24.69 32.47 -15.30
N LYS A 487 23.83 32.12 -14.34
CA LYS A 487 22.76 33.00 -13.82
C LYS A 487 23.34 34.18 -13.07
N SER A 488 24.38 33.98 -12.27
CA SER A 488 25.15 35.03 -11.59
C SER A 488 25.85 35.94 -12.60
N TRP A 489 26.41 35.37 -13.66
CA TRP A 489 27.04 36.12 -14.75
C TRP A 489 26.00 36.90 -15.55
N VAL A 490 24.87 36.30 -15.93
CA VAL A 490 23.75 36.99 -16.60
C VAL A 490 23.14 38.05 -15.67
N SER A 491 22.98 37.78 -14.38
CA SER A 491 22.44 38.72 -13.40
C SER A 491 23.43 39.83 -13.03
N SER A 492 24.74 39.60 -13.12
CA SER A 492 25.78 40.63 -12.96
C SER A 492 26.03 41.43 -14.23
N SER A 493 25.82 40.83 -15.41
CA SER A 493 25.84 41.49 -16.72
C SER A 493 24.54 42.25 -17.04
N SER A 494 23.46 42.03 -16.29
CA SER A 494 22.18 42.75 -16.41
C SER A 494 21.96 43.81 -15.33
N LYS A 495 23.04 44.40 -14.79
CA LYS A 495 22.94 45.47 -13.78
C LYS A 495 22.35 46.74 -14.36
N VAL A 496 21.02 46.84 -14.27
CA VAL A 496 20.28 48.11 -14.21
C VAL A 496 19.33 48.02 -13.02
N GLY A 497 19.86 47.98 -11.79
CA GLY A 497 19.06 48.09 -10.56
C GLY A 497 19.70 47.48 -9.31
N GLU A 498 19.60 48.18 -8.18
CA GLU A 498 20.03 47.75 -6.83
C GLU A 498 18.95 46.92 -6.09
N GLN A 499 17.94 46.39 -6.79
CA GLN A 499 16.85 45.61 -6.18
C GLN A 499 17.21 44.12 -6.03
N VAL A 500 16.84 43.53 -4.90
CA VAL A 500 17.07 42.12 -4.54
C VAL A 500 15.74 41.39 -4.47
N SER A 501 15.68 40.16 -5.01
CA SER A 501 14.46 39.35 -5.06
C SER A 501 14.04 38.77 -3.71
N ASP A 502 12.74 38.55 -3.52
CA ASP A 502 12.14 37.96 -2.31
C ASP A 502 12.76 36.61 -1.91
N GLU A 503 13.12 35.75 -2.87
CA GLU A 503 13.76 34.45 -2.61
C GLU A 503 15.07 34.59 -1.82
N VAL A 504 15.86 35.63 -2.11
CA VAL A 504 17.14 35.88 -1.45
C VAL A 504 16.89 36.31 0.00
N PHE A 505 15.91 37.19 0.23
CA PHE A 505 15.54 37.61 1.58
C PHE A 505 14.98 36.44 2.42
N GLY A 506 14.16 35.58 1.81
CA GLY A 506 13.67 34.37 2.45
C GLY A 506 14.80 33.42 2.85
N GLU A 507 15.81 33.22 1.99
CA GLU A 507 16.98 32.40 2.29
C GLU A 507 17.85 32.98 3.42
N GLU A 508 18.16 34.27 3.35
CA GLU A 508 18.97 34.96 4.35
C GLU A 508 18.30 34.95 5.74
N MET A 509 16.98 35.15 5.79
CA MET A 509 16.19 35.07 7.02
C MET A 509 16.21 33.65 7.61
N ARG A 510 16.07 32.62 6.77
CA ARG A 510 16.13 31.22 7.19
C ARG A 510 17.51 30.84 7.72
N ARG A 511 18.57 31.29 7.04
CA ARG A 511 19.96 31.09 7.48
C ARG A 511 20.19 31.74 8.84
N LEU A 512 19.67 32.94 9.06
CA LEU A 512 19.77 33.65 10.34
C LEU A 512 19.03 32.89 11.46
N GLY A 513 17.80 32.44 11.20
CA GLY A 513 17.02 31.65 12.15
C GLY A 513 17.68 30.32 12.52
N ASN A 514 18.19 29.59 11.53
CA ASN A 514 18.92 28.34 11.74
C ASN A 514 20.25 28.58 12.48
N GLY A 515 20.96 29.66 12.15
CA GLY A 515 22.19 30.06 12.84
C GLY A 515 21.95 30.34 14.33
N LEU A 516 20.87 31.06 14.66
CA LEU A 516 20.48 31.31 16.04
C LEU A 516 20.09 30.01 16.77
N GLN A 517 19.28 29.16 16.15
CA GLN A 517 18.91 27.87 16.73
C GLN A 517 20.13 27.01 17.04
N ASN A 518 21.07 26.90 16.09
CA ASN A 518 22.32 26.16 16.27
C ASN A 518 23.19 26.75 17.37
N TRP A 519 23.28 28.08 17.48
CA TRP A 519 24.01 28.75 18.54
C TRP A 519 23.42 28.44 19.92
N VAL A 520 22.09 28.51 20.08
CA VAL A 520 21.44 28.16 21.35
C VAL A 520 21.65 26.69 21.69
N ILE A 521 21.49 25.77 20.74
CA ILE A 521 21.72 24.33 20.97
C ILE A 521 23.19 24.07 21.34
N THR A 522 24.14 24.71 20.66
CA THR A 522 25.57 24.48 20.90
C THR A 522 26.00 24.94 22.29
N HIS A 523 25.53 26.11 22.73
CA HIS A 523 26.01 26.74 23.96
C HIS A 523 25.10 26.53 25.18
N PHE A 524 23.82 26.19 24.98
CA PHE A 524 22.82 26.13 26.06
C PHE A 524 22.02 24.82 26.12
N ARG A 525 22.37 23.78 25.35
CA ARG A 525 21.63 22.49 25.37
C ARG A 525 21.43 21.87 26.76
N ARG A 526 22.37 22.07 27.68
CA ARG A 526 22.33 21.51 29.05
C ARG A 526 22.08 22.56 30.14
N VAL A 527 21.69 23.78 29.75
CA VAL A 527 21.48 24.88 30.69
C VAL A 527 20.35 24.57 31.67
N ARG A 528 20.52 24.95 32.93
CA ARG A 528 19.46 25.03 33.92
C ARG A 528 19.07 26.49 34.08
N ILE A 529 17.80 26.79 33.82
CA ILE A 529 17.23 28.13 33.98
C ILE A 529 16.35 28.12 35.23
N ASP A 530 16.58 29.05 36.14
CA ASP A 530 15.80 29.28 37.36
C ASP A 530 15.57 30.80 37.55
N PRO A 531 14.45 31.35 37.03
CA PRO A 531 14.14 32.77 37.17
C PRO A 531 13.85 33.20 38.62
N SER A 532 13.50 32.26 39.52
CA SER A 532 13.02 32.58 40.87
C SER A 532 14.02 33.32 41.77
N LYS A 533 15.31 33.27 41.42
CA LYS A 533 16.42 33.90 42.15
C LYS A 533 16.97 35.14 41.45
N ALA A 534 16.39 35.53 40.32
CA ALA A 534 16.87 36.65 39.53
C ALA A 534 16.51 38.00 40.19
N PRO A 535 17.34 39.05 40.00
CA PRO A 535 16.98 40.40 40.41
C PRO A 535 15.68 40.89 39.75
N GLU A 536 14.90 41.73 40.44
CA GLU A 536 13.65 42.31 39.93
C GLU A 536 13.82 43.04 38.59
N SER A 537 14.98 43.68 38.38
CA SER A 537 15.35 44.30 37.11
C SER A 537 15.48 43.31 35.95
N THR A 538 15.95 42.09 36.22
CA THR A 538 16.05 41.01 35.22
C THR A 538 14.69 40.41 34.91
N LEU A 539 13.85 40.21 35.93
CA LEU A 539 12.47 39.73 35.75
C LEU A 539 11.65 40.72 34.91
N THR A 540 11.77 42.02 35.20
CA THR A 540 11.12 43.08 34.40
C THR A 540 11.59 43.06 32.95
N ALA A 541 12.90 42.88 32.72
CA ALA A 541 13.45 42.78 31.36
C ALA A 541 12.97 41.53 30.63
N LEU A 542 12.88 40.39 31.32
CA LEU A 542 12.35 39.14 30.78
C LEU A 542 10.87 39.27 30.43
N GLU A 543 10.04 39.85 31.31
CA GLU A 543 8.61 40.07 31.05
C GLU A 543 8.38 40.99 29.85
N GLN A 544 9.20 42.02 29.68
CA GLN A 544 9.13 42.92 28.51
C GLN A 544 9.55 42.23 27.21
N LEU A 545 10.56 41.35 27.24
CA LEU A 545 11.10 40.70 26.05
C LEU A 545 10.32 39.45 25.65
N VAL A 546 9.94 38.63 26.64
CA VAL A 546 9.21 37.36 26.48
C VAL A 546 8.19 37.25 27.62
N PRO A 547 6.96 37.77 27.46
CA PRO A 547 5.98 37.79 28.55
C PRO A 547 5.65 36.39 29.12
N THR A 548 5.75 35.34 28.31
CA THR A 548 5.52 33.94 28.73
C THR A 548 6.74 33.25 29.35
N TYR A 549 7.78 33.99 29.79
CA TYR A 549 9.05 33.43 30.23
C TYR A 549 8.93 32.40 31.37
N ASP A 550 8.03 32.62 32.33
CA ASP A 550 7.83 31.72 33.48
C ASP A 550 7.40 30.31 33.03
N SER A 551 6.46 30.24 32.09
CA SER A 551 5.98 28.95 31.55
C SER A 551 7.06 28.24 30.71
N LEU A 552 7.89 29.00 29.99
CA LEU A 552 8.94 28.46 29.12
C LEU A 552 10.19 28.03 29.89
N ALA A 553 10.52 28.69 31.00
CA ALA A 553 11.70 28.38 31.81
C ALA A 553 11.66 26.95 32.38
N SER A 554 10.47 26.42 32.66
CA SER A 554 10.28 25.05 33.15
C SER A 554 10.36 24.00 32.03
N ASN A 555 9.66 24.21 30.92
CA ASN A 555 9.37 23.17 29.93
C ASN A 555 10.06 23.36 28.57
N SER A 556 10.59 24.54 28.25
CA SER A 556 11.06 24.89 26.90
C SER A 556 12.22 25.91 26.90
N LYS A 557 13.24 25.62 27.72
CA LYS A 557 14.40 26.50 27.99
C LYS A 557 15.14 26.99 26.73
N ILE A 558 15.28 26.12 25.73
CA ILE A 558 15.95 26.47 24.47
C ILE A 558 15.13 27.51 23.69
N HIS A 559 13.82 27.33 23.63
CA HIS A 559 12.90 28.23 22.93
C HIS A 559 12.78 29.58 23.65
N LEU A 560 12.88 29.60 24.99
CA LEU A 560 12.99 30.85 25.77
C LEU A 560 14.21 31.67 25.34
N ILE A 561 15.39 31.06 25.26
CA ILE A 561 16.62 31.75 24.87
C ILE A 561 16.54 32.21 23.40
N GLN A 562 16.00 31.38 22.51
CA GLN A 562 15.79 31.77 21.10
C GLN A 562 14.86 32.98 21.00
N SER A 563 13.70 32.95 21.66
CA SER A 563 12.75 34.06 21.70
C SER A 563 13.37 35.34 22.27
N LEU A 564 14.16 35.22 23.35
CA LEU A 564 14.86 36.34 23.98
C LEU A 564 15.82 37.02 23.00
N VAL A 565 16.72 36.25 22.37
CA VAL A 565 17.70 36.81 21.42
C VAL A 565 17.01 37.36 20.18
N SER A 566 16.01 36.65 19.65
CA SER A 566 15.19 37.12 18.52
C SER A 566 14.51 38.44 18.83
N ARG A 567 13.94 38.62 20.03
CA ARG A 567 13.31 39.88 20.43
C ARG A 567 14.33 41.01 20.52
N LEU A 568 15.52 40.76 21.07
CA LEU A 568 16.60 41.76 21.12
C LEU A 568 17.06 42.17 19.71
N LEU A 569 17.16 41.22 18.77
CA LEU A 569 17.45 41.53 17.36
C LEU A 569 16.33 42.38 16.75
N VAL A 570 15.06 42.06 17.02
CA VAL A 570 13.93 42.87 16.52
C VAL A 570 13.97 44.29 17.09
N THR A 571 14.19 44.44 18.39
CA THR A 571 14.20 45.75 19.07
C THR A 571 15.37 46.62 18.63
N HIS A 572 16.59 46.07 18.56
CA HIS A 572 17.80 46.86 18.33
C HIS A 572 18.25 46.93 16.86
N VAL A 573 17.88 45.95 16.03
CA VAL A 573 18.34 45.84 14.64
C VAL A 573 17.20 46.06 13.65
N PHE A 574 16.12 45.29 13.75
CA PHE A 574 15.07 45.34 12.72
C PHE A 574 14.08 46.50 12.89
N SER A 575 13.86 46.98 14.11
CA SER A 575 13.02 48.15 14.39
C SER A 575 13.71 49.48 14.11
N ALA A 576 15.04 49.47 13.88
CA ALA A 576 15.77 50.68 13.54
C ALA A 576 15.35 51.20 12.15
N TYR A 577 15.27 52.53 12.02
CA TYR A 577 15.05 53.19 10.73
C TYR A 577 16.14 52.79 9.72
N PHE A 578 17.40 52.92 10.13
CA PHE A 578 18.56 52.36 9.42
C PHE A 578 19.67 52.03 10.42
N VAL A 579 20.14 50.78 10.42
CA VAL A 579 21.06 50.31 11.47
C VAL A 579 22.44 50.96 11.35
N GLY A 580 22.88 51.56 12.45
CA GLY A 580 24.16 52.27 12.55
C GLY A 580 24.05 53.80 12.48
N LEU A 581 22.85 54.34 12.32
CA LEU A 581 22.58 55.77 12.58
C LEU A 581 22.42 56.01 14.08
N ALA A 582 22.82 57.20 14.55
CA ALA A 582 22.47 57.65 15.88
C ALA A 582 20.94 57.91 15.97
N PRO A 583 20.31 57.74 17.15
CA PRO A 583 18.86 57.94 17.31
C PRO A 583 18.38 59.31 16.83
N GLU A 584 19.17 60.36 17.04
CA GLU A 584 18.85 61.72 16.59
C GLU A 584 18.78 61.81 15.07
N GLN A 585 19.78 61.25 14.38
CA GLN A 585 19.86 61.25 12.91
C GLN A 585 18.74 60.40 12.28
N ALA A 586 18.43 59.26 12.90
CA ALA A 586 17.32 58.40 12.48
C ALA A 586 15.98 59.14 12.60
N ASN A 587 15.76 59.86 13.71
CA ASN A 587 14.56 60.66 13.93
C ASN A 587 14.44 61.83 12.95
N GLU A 588 15.56 62.50 12.63
CA GLU A 588 15.58 63.55 11.60
C GLU A 588 15.14 63.01 10.23
N LEU A 589 15.70 61.88 9.79
CA LEU A 589 15.31 61.26 8.51
C LEU A 589 13.85 60.81 8.50
N ALA A 590 13.37 60.20 9.60
CA ALA A 590 11.97 59.80 9.73
C ALA A 590 11.02 61.01 9.69
N ASN A 591 11.41 62.13 10.31
CA ASN A 591 10.64 63.37 10.25
C ASN A 591 10.63 63.97 8.85
N VAL A 592 11.75 63.92 8.12
CA VAL A 592 11.81 64.34 6.71
C VAL A 592 10.89 63.47 5.85
N GLU A 593 10.93 62.15 6.00
CA GLU A 593 10.03 61.23 5.28
C GLU A 593 8.56 61.55 5.56
N LYS A 594 8.21 61.72 6.84
CA LYS A 594 6.86 62.08 7.27
C LYS A 594 6.40 63.40 6.66
N ASN A 595 7.24 64.43 6.68
CA ASN A 595 6.91 65.74 6.12
C ASN A 595 6.75 65.68 4.59
N LEU A 596 7.62 64.95 3.89
CA LEU A 596 7.57 64.79 2.44
C LEU A 596 6.39 63.92 1.98
N SER A 597 5.92 62.99 2.82
CA SER A 597 4.79 62.10 2.49
C SER A 597 3.49 62.85 2.21
N GLY A 598 3.33 64.09 2.69
CA GLY A 598 2.18 64.94 2.37
C GLY A 598 2.23 65.60 0.98
N PHE A 599 3.39 65.58 0.33
CA PHE A 599 3.61 66.22 -0.98
C PHE A 599 3.81 65.22 -2.12
N GLY A 600 4.41 64.06 -1.84
CA GLY A 600 4.73 63.03 -2.84
C GLY A 600 3.73 61.88 -2.89
N SER A 601 3.70 61.16 -4.02
CA SER A 601 3.01 59.86 -4.10
C SER A 601 3.77 58.80 -3.29
N THR A 602 3.10 57.70 -2.90
CA THR A 602 3.74 56.58 -2.19
C THR A 602 4.94 56.00 -2.97
N GLU A 603 4.84 55.95 -4.29
CA GLU A 603 5.92 55.50 -5.18
C GLU A 603 7.14 56.44 -5.10
N SER A 604 6.91 57.76 -5.24
CA SER A 604 7.97 58.76 -5.16
C SER A 604 8.65 58.75 -3.79
N MET A 605 7.89 58.51 -2.72
CA MET A 605 8.41 58.38 -1.36
C MET A 605 9.25 57.12 -1.17
N ASN A 606 8.79 55.97 -1.67
CA ASN A 606 9.53 54.72 -1.63
C ASN A 606 10.85 54.81 -2.42
N GLN A 607 10.82 55.45 -3.59
CA GLN A 607 12.01 55.71 -4.39
C GLN A 607 12.98 56.66 -3.67
N TRP A 608 12.49 57.73 -3.04
CA TRP A 608 13.31 58.66 -2.26
C TRP A 608 13.98 57.96 -1.07
N ARG A 609 13.23 57.16 -0.30
CA ARG A 609 13.74 56.39 0.84
C ARG A 609 14.81 55.39 0.38
N SER A 610 14.50 54.57 -0.63
CA SER A 610 15.43 53.60 -1.21
C SER A 610 16.74 54.27 -1.65
N THR A 611 16.65 55.37 -2.39
CA THR A 611 17.83 56.10 -2.89
C THR A 611 18.66 56.70 -1.75
N THR A 612 18.00 57.34 -0.78
CA THR A 612 18.66 57.98 0.38
C THR A 612 19.38 56.94 1.25
N LEU A 613 18.73 55.82 1.55
CA LEU A 613 19.31 54.76 2.38
C LEU A 613 20.42 53.99 1.63
N SER A 614 20.34 53.87 0.31
CA SER A 614 21.40 53.27 -0.50
C SER A 614 22.71 54.07 -0.45
N ILE A 615 22.62 55.40 -0.32
CA ILE A 615 23.80 56.26 -0.10
C ILE A 615 24.43 55.95 1.26
N LEU A 616 23.61 55.80 2.31
CA LEU A 616 24.09 55.45 3.65
C LEU A 616 24.72 54.04 3.68
N GLN A 617 24.16 53.07 2.94
CA GLN A 617 24.71 51.72 2.84
C GLN A 617 26.10 51.71 2.19
N LYS A 618 26.31 52.52 1.14
CA LYS A 618 27.62 52.65 0.45
C LYS A 618 28.69 53.24 1.36
N GLU A 619 28.30 54.07 2.32
CA GLU A 619 29.18 54.69 3.32
C GLU A 619 29.19 53.93 4.67
N SER A 620 29.06 52.60 4.62
CA SER A 620 28.97 51.72 5.80
C SER A 620 30.12 51.88 6.80
N SER A 621 31.30 52.33 6.36
CA SER A 621 32.45 52.63 7.21
C SER A 621 32.15 53.69 8.28
N LYS A 622 31.31 54.70 7.96
CA LYS A 622 30.89 55.75 8.88
C LYS A 622 29.87 55.27 9.92
N LEU A 623 29.23 54.13 9.69
CA LEU A 623 28.22 53.53 10.58
C LEU A 623 28.85 52.54 11.58
N THR A 624 30.14 52.23 11.44
CA THR A 624 30.83 51.17 12.20
C THR A 624 30.76 51.38 13.72
N SER A 625 30.95 52.62 14.20
CA SER A 625 30.95 52.92 15.64
C SER A 625 29.62 52.56 16.30
N GLN A 626 28.50 53.04 15.75
CA GLN A 626 27.17 52.73 16.26
C GLN A 626 26.80 51.26 16.05
N THR A 627 27.22 50.66 14.94
CA THR A 627 27.04 49.22 14.68
C THR A 627 27.70 48.36 15.76
N THR A 628 28.92 48.71 16.15
CA THR A 628 29.65 48.05 17.23
C THR A 628 28.98 48.27 18.58
N ASN A 629 28.48 49.48 18.86
CA ASN A 629 27.75 49.79 20.09
C ASN A 629 26.47 48.92 20.22
N ILE A 630 25.67 48.84 19.15
CA ILE A 630 24.47 47.99 19.10
C ILE A 630 24.86 46.52 19.35
N THR A 631 25.90 46.05 18.68
CA THR A 631 26.38 44.66 18.84
C THR A 631 26.79 44.37 20.28
N SER A 632 27.56 45.26 20.89
CA SER A 632 27.97 45.13 22.29
C SER A 632 26.78 45.19 23.25
N THR A 633 25.82 46.09 23.01
CA THR A 633 24.60 46.22 23.82
C THR A 633 23.79 44.92 23.82
N ILE A 634 23.56 44.32 22.65
CA ILE A 634 22.82 43.06 22.55
C ILE A 634 23.54 41.94 23.31
N ILE A 635 24.86 41.81 23.14
CA ILE A 635 25.65 40.77 23.82
C ILE A 635 25.64 40.99 25.33
N THR A 636 25.85 42.22 25.79
CA THR A 636 25.80 42.55 27.22
C THR A 636 24.43 42.25 27.81
N ASN A 637 23.34 42.56 27.10
CA ASN A 637 21.98 42.25 27.57
C ASN A 637 21.74 40.73 27.65
N VAL A 638 22.13 39.98 26.62
CA VAL A 638 22.03 38.52 26.62
C VAL A 638 22.84 37.93 27.78
N ASN A 639 24.09 38.35 27.94
CA ASN A 639 24.96 37.84 29.00
C ASN A 639 24.42 38.20 30.39
N SER A 640 24.01 39.45 30.63
CA SER A 640 23.48 39.90 31.91
C SER A 640 22.22 39.13 32.32
N ILE A 641 21.31 38.87 31.38
CA ILE A 641 20.09 38.11 31.65
C ILE A 641 20.47 36.64 31.91
N MET A 642 21.27 36.03 31.04
CA MET A 642 21.64 34.62 31.14
C MET A 642 22.48 34.30 32.38
N ASP A 643 23.36 35.19 32.81
CA ASP A 643 24.15 35.03 34.05
C ASP A 643 23.27 35.13 35.31
N SER A 644 22.14 35.82 35.21
CA SER A 644 21.20 36.00 36.34
C SER A 644 20.22 34.84 36.50
N ILE A 645 19.89 34.13 35.41
CA ILE A 645 18.90 33.04 35.42
C ILE A 645 19.47 31.66 35.14
N GLY A 646 20.69 31.58 34.60
CA GLY A 646 21.31 30.37 34.08
C GLY A 646 22.56 29.95 34.84
N ASP A 647 22.96 28.68 34.69
CA ASP A 647 24.16 28.09 35.29
C ASP A 647 25.38 28.04 34.35
N ILE A 648 25.27 28.60 33.14
CA ILE A 648 26.33 28.59 32.12
C ILE A 648 26.89 30.00 31.94
N ALA A 649 28.15 30.19 32.34
CA ALA A 649 28.88 31.44 32.20
C ALA A 649 29.18 31.82 30.73
N ALA A 650 29.39 33.12 30.50
CA ALA A 650 29.85 33.64 29.22
C ALA A 650 31.22 33.10 28.80
N THR A 651 31.38 32.85 27.50
CA THR A 651 32.67 32.47 26.90
C THR A 651 32.91 33.29 25.64
N GLU A 652 34.17 33.60 25.35
CA GLU A 652 34.55 34.37 24.16
C GLU A 652 34.07 33.69 22.87
N ALA A 653 34.13 32.35 22.82
CA ALA A 653 33.65 31.58 21.67
C ALA A 653 32.13 31.74 21.45
N ARG A 654 31.34 31.72 22.53
CA ARG A 654 29.89 31.95 22.48
C ARG A 654 29.57 33.35 21.97
N ASP A 655 30.24 34.34 22.53
CA ASP A 655 29.99 35.75 22.21
C ASP A 655 30.44 36.08 20.79
N GLN A 656 31.56 35.51 20.33
CA GLN A 656 32.02 35.65 18.95
C GLN A 656 31.04 35.02 17.94
N ALA A 657 30.46 33.87 18.26
CA ALA A 657 29.43 33.26 17.42
C ALA A 657 28.15 34.12 17.38
N LEU A 658 27.76 34.71 18.52
CA LEU A 658 26.62 35.64 18.59
C LEU A 658 26.90 36.93 17.79
N ARG A 659 28.13 37.47 17.83
CA ARG A 659 28.55 38.62 17.01
C ARG A 659 28.35 38.36 15.52
N SER A 660 28.66 37.15 15.05
CA SER A 660 28.46 36.77 13.65
C SER A 660 26.97 36.76 13.24
N ILE A 661 26.10 36.25 14.12
CA ILE A 661 24.64 36.27 13.93
C ILE A 661 24.13 37.71 13.90
N ILE A 662 24.53 38.55 14.86
CA ILE A 662 24.15 39.97 14.91
C ILE A 662 24.62 40.68 13.64
N SER A 663 25.87 40.48 13.21
CA SER A 663 26.39 41.08 11.97
C SER A 663 25.56 40.69 10.74
N SER A 664 25.11 39.44 10.67
CA SER A 664 24.26 38.96 9.57
C SER A 664 22.86 39.59 9.62
N ALA A 665 22.29 39.74 10.82
CA ALA A 665 21.01 40.44 11.01
C ALA A 665 21.08 41.92 10.63
N ILE A 666 22.20 42.59 10.94
CA ILE A 666 22.44 44.00 10.58
C ILE A 666 22.53 44.17 9.07
N GLU A 667 23.25 43.28 8.39
CA GLU A 667 23.36 43.33 6.92
C GLU A 667 22.01 43.08 6.26
N LEU A 668 21.26 42.07 6.70
CA LEU A 668 19.90 41.81 6.22
C LEU A 668 18.98 43.01 6.43
N SER A 669 18.99 43.62 7.63
CA SER A 669 18.20 44.82 7.93
C SER A 669 18.52 45.97 6.98
N ARG A 670 19.80 46.23 6.71
CA ARG A 670 20.22 47.26 5.75
C ARG A 670 19.73 46.97 4.34
N GLN A 671 19.87 45.73 3.88
CA GLN A 671 19.42 45.31 2.55
C GLN A 671 17.92 45.45 2.37
N LEU A 672 17.12 45.07 3.38
CA LEU A 672 15.66 45.25 3.36
C LEU A 672 15.27 46.73 3.27
N ARG A 673 15.99 47.61 3.98
CA ARG A 673 15.67 49.05 4.06
C ARG A 673 15.96 49.81 2.77
N VAL A 674 16.91 49.35 1.95
CA VAL A 674 17.26 49.98 0.66
C VAL A 674 16.36 49.57 -0.50
N GLN A 675 15.47 48.59 -0.32
CA GLN A 675 14.51 48.20 -1.35
C GLN A 675 13.43 49.27 -1.54
N LYS A 676 12.88 49.34 -2.76
CA LYS A 676 11.73 50.22 -3.04
C LYS A 676 10.48 49.71 -2.34
N ALA A 677 10.23 48.40 -2.41
CA ALA A 677 9.20 47.75 -1.62
C ALA A 677 9.44 47.96 -0.11
N VAL A 678 8.37 48.05 0.66
CA VAL A 678 8.47 48.25 2.11
C VAL A 678 8.48 46.89 2.78
N PHE A 679 9.61 46.53 3.39
CA PHE A 679 9.73 45.31 4.18
C PHE A 679 9.57 45.61 5.68
N SER A 680 8.72 44.82 6.34
CA SER A 680 8.52 44.86 7.78
C SER A 680 8.85 43.51 8.41
N ILE A 681 9.43 43.56 9.61
CA ILE A 681 9.71 42.38 10.42
C ILE A 681 8.56 42.22 11.42
N VAL A 682 7.98 41.03 11.48
CA VAL A 682 6.81 40.75 12.32
C VAL A 682 7.20 39.72 13.38
N MET A 683 7.02 40.09 14.65
CA MET A 683 7.22 39.22 15.81
C MET A 683 6.13 39.52 16.85
N PRO A 684 5.00 38.81 16.83
CA PRO A 684 3.94 39.05 17.79
C PRO A 684 4.41 38.75 19.22
N SER A 685 3.92 39.51 20.19
CA SER A 685 4.11 39.22 21.62
C SER A 685 3.01 38.27 22.07
N ILE A 686 3.40 37.14 22.68
CA ILE A 686 2.47 36.18 23.26
C ILE A 686 2.31 36.52 24.73
N VAL A 687 1.07 36.58 25.22
CA VAL A 687 0.72 36.97 26.58
C VAL A 687 -0.29 35.99 27.14
N ASP A 688 -0.16 35.60 28.41
CA ASP A 688 -0.95 34.50 29.01
C ASP A 688 -2.47 34.77 29.06
N TYR A 689 -2.90 36.03 29.03
CA TYR A 689 -4.31 36.41 29.06
C TYR A 689 -4.99 36.39 27.67
N GLN A 690 -4.24 36.18 26.59
CA GLN A 690 -4.77 36.15 25.22
C GLN A 690 -4.31 34.90 24.48
N LYS A 691 -5.28 34.06 24.11
CA LYS A 691 -5.02 32.92 23.24
C LYS A 691 -4.62 33.38 21.85
N THR A 692 -3.41 33.02 21.44
CA THR A 692 -2.91 33.28 20.09
C THR A 692 -2.83 31.95 19.37
N MET A 693 -3.63 31.77 18.32
CA MET A 693 -3.70 30.53 17.55
C MET A 693 -2.65 30.51 16.44
N PHE A 694 -2.21 29.32 16.06
CA PHE A 694 -1.32 29.12 14.91
C PHE A 694 -2.00 29.51 13.59
N ASP A 695 -1.31 30.29 12.76
CA ASP A 695 -1.77 30.67 11.43
C ASP A 695 -0.84 30.10 10.36
N VAL A 696 -1.32 29.09 9.64
CA VAL A 696 -0.58 28.38 8.57
C VAL A 696 -0.03 29.32 7.50
N SER A 697 -0.71 30.45 7.25
CA SER A 697 -0.31 31.41 6.21
C SER A 697 0.90 32.27 6.60
N SER A 698 1.10 32.51 7.91
CA SER A 698 2.14 33.41 8.41
C SER A 698 3.15 32.76 9.36
N MET A 699 2.88 31.55 9.86
CA MET A 699 3.68 30.86 10.88
C MET A 699 4.15 29.47 10.43
N GLU A 700 5.31 29.05 10.93
CA GLU A 700 5.88 27.70 10.81
C GLU A 700 6.21 27.16 12.22
N ASP A 701 5.79 25.92 12.52
CA ASP A 701 6.08 25.28 13.80
C ASP A 701 7.47 24.64 13.81
N ILE A 702 8.14 24.71 14.96
CA ILE A 702 9.46 24.12 15.17
C ILE A 702 9.45 22.94 16.15
N GLY A 703 8.27 22.57 16.68
CA GLY A 703 8.05 21.43 17.57
C GLY A 703 8.05 20.08 16.85
N GLY A 704 7.91 20.07 15.52
CA GLY A 704 7.97 18.86 14.69
C GLY A 704 6.67 18.04 14.73
N GLU A 705 5.56 18.69 15.05
CA GLU A 705 4.22 18.12 15.04
C GLU A 705 3.63 18.21 13.61
N ASP A 706 2.68 17.34 13.30
CA ASP A 706 2.05 17.27 11.98
C ASP A 706 1.27 18.57 11.69
N GLU A 707 1.64 19.27 10.60
CA GLU A 707 1.11 20.60 10.26
C GLU A 707 -0.43 20.61 10.13
N ASP A 708 -1.02 19.46 9.79
CA ASP A 708 -2.47 19.28 9.60
C ASP A 708 -3.28 19.41 10.91
N THR A 709 -2.65 19.33 12.09
CA THR A 709 -3.32 19.52 13.41
C THR A 709 -3.00 20.85 14.09
N LEU A 710 -2.11 21.66 13.50
CA LEU A 710 -1.57 22.85 14.16
C LEU A 710 -2.51 24.05 14.14
N SER A 711 -3.41 24.18 13.16
CA SER A 711 -4.29 25.35 13.03
C SER A 711 -5.27 25.56 14.20
N GLU A 712 -5.53 24.51 14.98
CA GLU A 712 -6.32 24.57 16.20
C GLU A 712 -5.47 24.70 17.47
N ARG A 713 -4.15 24.80 17.35
CA ARG A 713 -3.22 24.89 18.48
C ARG A 713 -2.88 26.34 18.84
N GLU A 714 -2.76 26.55 20.15
CA GLU A 714 -2.27 27.79 20.73
C GLU A 714 -0.74 27.84 20.66
N ILE A 715 -0.18 28.98 20.24
CA ILE A 715 1.27 29.18 20.23
C ILE A 715 1.76 29.59 21.63
N ARG A 716 2.80 28.92 22.14
CA ARG A 716 3.40 29.26 23.45
C ARG A 716 4.37 30.41 23.35
N CYS A 717 5.15 30.46 22.26
CA CYS A 717 6.10 31.53 22.01
C CYS A 717 6.50 31.62 20.54
N VAL A 718 7.03 32.80 20.18
CA VAL A 718 7.65 33.06 18.88
C VAL A 718 9.16 32.93 19.04
N THR A 719 9.76 31.97 18.34
CA THR A 719 11.20 31.70 18.45
C THR A 719 12.02 32.49 17.44
N PHE A 720 11.43 32.87 16.31
CA PHE A 720 12.09 33.72 15.30
C PHE A 720 11.07 34.56 14.51
N PRO A 721 11.38 35.83 14.19
CA PRO A 721 10.45 36.71 13.47
C PRO A 721 10.28 36.33 11.99
N GLY A 722 9.21 36.83 11.36
CA GLY A 722 8.95 36.72 9.92
C GLY A 722 9.17 38.02 9.15
N ILE A 723 9.15 37.95 7.81
CA ILE A 723 9.29 39.10 6.88
C ILE A 723 8.00 39.27 6.08
N VAL A 724 7.42 40.47 6.11
CA VAL A 724 6.31 40.86 5.25
C VAL A 724 6.76 41.95 4.28
N LYS A 725 6.43 41.78 3.01
CA LYS A 725 6.63 42.76 1.95
C LYS A 725 5.31 43.46 1.64
N ALA A 726 5.32 44.78 1.63
CA ALA A 726 4.22 45.61 1.14
C ALA A 726 4.62 46.29 -0.18
N GLY A 727 3.84 46.03 -1.23
CA GLY A 727 4.06 46.51 -2.58
C GLY A 727 4.81 45.54 -3.50
N ASP A 728 4.82 45.85 -4.78
CA ASP A 728 5.59 45.13 -5.80
C ASP A 728 7.08 45.54 -5.84
N GLU A 729 7.86 45.00 -6.76
CA GLU A 729 9.31 45.26 -6.87
C GLU A 729 9.67 46.74 -7.12
N ASN A 730 8.70 47.54 -7.59
CA ASN A 730 8.89 48.98 -7.79
C ASN A 730 8.45 49.79 -6.56
N GLY A 731 7.93 49.14 -5.52
CA GLY A 731 7.34 49.81 -4.36
C GLY A 731 5.96 50.40 -4.66
N GLU A 732 5.30 49.95 -5.73
CA GLU A 732 3.93 50.31 -6.07
C GLU A 732 2.94 49.35 -5.39
N ARG A 733 1.63 49.64 -5.46
CA ARG A 733 0.56 48.75 -4.97
C ARG A 733 0.73 48.31 -3.51
N SER A 734 0.95 49.25 -2.60
CA SER A 734 1.17 49.03 -1.16
C SER A 734 0.07 48.23 -0.43
N HIS A 735 -1.09 48.02 -1.04
CA HIS A 735 -2.15 47.13 -0.56
C HIS A 735 -1.81 45.65 -0.70
N LEU A 736 -0.93 45.27 -1.63
CA LEU A 736 -0.44 43.92 -1.78
C LEU A 736 0.56 43.63 -0.66
N ARG A 737 0.22 42.65 0.18
CA ARG A 737 1.11 42.16 1.24
C ARG A 737 1.44 40.71 0.97
N ASN A 738 2.74 40.41 0.85
CA ASN A 738 3.23 39.05 0.70
C ASN A 738 4.08 38.68 1.90
N MET A 739 3.93 37.45 2.34
CA MET A 739 4.75 36.87 3.38
C MET A 739 6.02 36.30 2.69
N VAL A 740 7.20 36.84 3.01
CA VAL A 740 8.48 36.46 2.41
C VAL A 740 9.23 35.41 3.24
N ALA A 741 9.15 35.47 4.57
CA ALA A 741 9.69 34.44 5.48
C ALA A 741 8.77 34.25 6.70
N LYS A 742 8.25 33.01 6.94
CA LYS A 742 7.25 32.75 7.97
C LYS A 742 7.82 32.97 9.38
N ILE A 743 6.94 33.31 10.31
CA ILE A 743 7.28 33.44 11.73
C ILE A 743 7.49 32.05 12.32
N ARG A 744 8.60 31.81 13.01
CA ARG A 744 8.84 30.53 13.71
C ARG A 744 8.20 30.56 15.07
N VAL A 745 7.36 29.57 15.36
CA VAL A 745 6.62 29.48 16.61
C VAL A 745 6.74 28.09 17.21
N LEU A 746 6.58 28.02 18.53
CA LEU A 746 6.43 26.77 19.27
C LEU A 746 4.96 26.61 19.66
N CYS A 747 4.29 25.61 19.12
CA CYS A 747 2.92 25.26 19.53
C CYS A 747 2.88 24.58 20.91
N ALA A 748 1.73 24.68 21.58
CA ALA A 748 1.48 23.94 22.82
C ALA A 748 1.38 22.44 22.54
N PRO A 749 2.02 21.58 23.36
CA PRO A 749 1.83 20.13 23.24
C PRO A 749 0.40 19.75 23.62
N ASP A 750 -0.09 18.64 23.05
CA ASP A 750 -1.43 18.06 23.31
C ASP A 750 -1.73 17.80 24.80
#